data_AF-Q4QPB7-F1
#
_entry.id   AF-Q4QPB7-F1
#
_cell.length_a   1.000
_cell.length_b   1.000
_cell.length_c   1.000
_cell.angle_alpha   90.00
_cell.angle_beta   90.00
_cell.angle_gamma   90.00
#
_symmetry.space_group_name_H-M   'P 1'
#
loop_
_entity.id
_entity.type
_entity.pdbx_description
1 polymer ?
#
loop_
_entity_poly.entity_id
_entity_poly.type
_entity_poly.pdbx_seq_one_letter_code
_entity_poly.pdbx_strand_id
1 'polypeptide(L)'
;MKLNHALKASYIAISCAILSSTMPVSASNSNPFGFNKADSILSDMVFYQIGGGVGYMAPPSRGTIPAAEFGIGWKANLMCGNFDIKTSIKNQLNGLTEGFKDLYSNVIESATGAVASLPAMVIQRANPQLYDILTNGLYQGKIDFNSLKTSCEEMSKKLADATLNGRWSQSSDMESFKDITSTEPDATRAKKRLEESQGKEGKEWVGGKKRGGQGQEPIKIVEDVAKAGYNMQNKRNVLESGRISGSSCSGLLCQTWDNPKDMTDWLTNVIGEKQLTTCKTDCGTASSSRAGVGLTPEIEKENIKTVTQLQKALNMSTPSVEVLAELSSTTVPVTRGLIESLREDPDAQVLGQRLASEIAVAKTMEKMLLARRAVLTGMREPNVANNKDAQEELEKILTLIDREIGQIRMEIDLQKSLTGNSAVAILQNKELREYNTGTGNVTRDSVDKRISDLANGTNSNAAELADADNINIPRNNVTLEVPQMSNSLSYTGTGGTSGNSRGNTSYSSVPAIKGTALDQATGLLKKFEGFSDKAYWDVNAYRTGYGSDTITKADGTIVKVTKDTVVSRADAERDLARRTQEFANRARNNVSSSTWDKLPPNAQAALTSYAYNYGSLTKDVIAAAQASAQSGDMNALANAVRNRQNNNNGVNAKRRNQEADYILGK
;
A
#
# COMPACT_ATOMS: atom_id res chain seq x y z
N MET A 1 -28.19 94.24 -27.10
CA MET A 1 -28.38 94.42 -28.55
C MET A 1 -28.79 93.06 -29.13
N LYS A 2 -30.07 92.90 -29.52
CA LYS A 2 -30.73 91.75 -30.22
C LYS A 2 -30.72 90.37 -29.52
N LEU A 3 -31.75 89.51 -29.51
CA LEU A 3 -33.23 89.52 -29.63
C LEU A 3 -33.69 88.07 -29.28
N ASN A 4 -34.93 87.90 -28.76
CA ASN A 4 -35.79 86.68 -28.68
C ASN A 4 -35.55 85.65 -27.54
N HIS A 5 -36.45 85.44 -26.56
CA HIS A 5 -37.81 84.80 -26.57
C HIS A 5 -37.78 83.32 -27.01
N ALA A 6 -38.44 82.33 -26.39
CA ALA A 6 -39.35 82.21 -25.26
C ALA A 6 -39.52 80.69 -24.88
N LEU A 7 -40.17 80.44 -23.74
CA LEU A 7 -40.66 79.16 -23.21
C LEU A 7 -41.48 78.28 -24.20
N LYS A 8 -41.41 76.94 -24.07
CA LYS A 8 -42.50 76.08 -23.53
C LYS A 8 -42.25 74.57 -23.68
N ALA A 9 -42.82 73.85 -22.72
CA ALA A 9 -42.74 72.42 -22.45
C ALA A 9 -43.53 71.51 -23.43
N SER A 10 -43.14 70.23 -23.50
CA SER A 10 -44.08 69.10 -23.55
C SER A 10 -43.37 67.78 -23.20
N TYR A 11 -43.85 67.14 -22.14
CA TYR A 11 -43.68 65.71 -21.85
C TYR A 11 -44.56 64.90 -22.82
N ILE A 12 -44.10 63.72 -23.24
CA ILE A 12 -44.84 62.44 -23.23
C ILE A 12 -43.85 61.29 -23.54
N ALA A 13 -44.02 60.23 -22.76
CA ALA A 13 -43.18 59.05 -22.59
C ALA A 13 -43.21 58.06 -23.77
N ILE A 14 -42.26 57.10 -23.78
CA ILE A 14 -42.52 55.64 -23.72
C ILE A 14 -41.21 54.82 -23.73
N SER A 15 -41.02 54.09 -22.63
CA SER A 15 -40.53 52.70 -22.49
C SER A 15 -39.04 52.27 -22.44
N CYS A 16 -38.82 51.52 -21.35
CA CYS A 16 -37.99 50.33 -21.15
C CYS A 16 -36.51 50.49 -20.81
N ALA A 17 -36.27 50.47 -19.50
CA ALA A 17 -35.06 49.97 -18.88
C ALA A 17 -34.80 48.50 -19.29
N ILE A 18 -33.58 48.22 -19.76
CA ILE A 18 -32.95 46.91 -19.65
C ILE A 18 -31.63 47.12 -18.91
N LEU A 19 -31.58 46.59 -17.69
CA LEU A 19 -30.35 46.30 -16.96
C LEU A 19 -29.43 45.47 -17.87
N SER A 20 -28.29 46.02 -18.27
CA SER A 20 -27.15 45.22 -18.70
C SER A 20 -26.26 44.99 -17.48
N SER A 21 -26.40 43.78 -16.93
CA SER A 21 -25.47 43.20 -15.97
C SER A 21 -24.07 43.14 -16.58
N THR A 22 -23.17 44.02 -16.14
CA THR A 22 -21.73 43.78 -16.27
C THR A 22 -21.37 42.62 -15.36
N MET A 23 -21.38 41.41 -15.90
CA MET A 23 -20.79 40.26 -15.20
C MET A 23 -19.28 40.46 -15.10
N PRO A 24 -18.68 40.27 -13.92
CA PRO A 24 -17.24 40.19 -13.81
C PRO A 24 -16.79 38.90 -14.51
N VAL A 25 -16.00 39.04 -15.57
CA VAL A 25 -15.27 37.94 -16.19
C VAL A 25 -14.34 37.36 -15.12
N SER A 26 -14.78 36.26 -14.50
CA SER A 26 -13.94 35.46 -13.62
C SER A 26 -13.05 34.60 -14.51
N ALA A 27 -11.90 35.14 -14.90
CA ALA A 27 -10.79 34.33 -15.37
C ALA A 27 -10.14 33.66 -14.14
N SER A 28 -10.62 32.47 -13.76
CA SER A 28 -9.98 31.66 -12.71
C SER A 28 -9.71 30.25 -13.19
N ASN A 29 -8.53 30.05 -13.79
CA ASN A 29 -7.64 28.90 -13.61
C ASN A 29 -6.42 29.06 -14.54
N SER A 30 -5.70 30.18 -14.41
CA SER A 30 -4.34 30.24 -14.93
C SER A 30 -3.45 29.40 -14.01
N ASN A 31 -3.06 28.21 -14.46
CA ASN A 31 -1.92 27.50 -13.91
C ASN A 31 -0.68 28.37 -14.21
N PRO A 32 -0.13 29.15 -13.26
CA PRO A 32 0.77 30.26 -13.59
C PRO A 32 2.16 29.84 -14.10
N PHE A 33 2.41 28.54 -14.25
CA PHE A 33 3.71 27.97 -14.62
C PHE A 33 3.59 26.67 -15.43
N GLY A 34 2.46 26.45 -16.12
CA GLY A 34 2.46 25.48 -17.22
C GLY A 34 3.23 26.11 -18.39
N PHE A 35 4.18 25.39 -18.98
CA PHE A 35 4.65 25.71 -20.33
C PHE A 35 3.48 25.42 -21.28
N ASN A 36 2.51 26.32 -21.29
CA ASN A 36 1.34 26.21 -22.14
C ASN A 36 1.80 26.66 -23.52
N LYS A 37 1.84 25.73 -24.49
CA LYS A 37 2.14 26.06 -25.88
C LYS A 37 1.27 27.22 -26.41
N ALA A 38 0.08 27.39 -25.84
CA ALA A 38 -0.83 28.50 -26.12
C ALA A 38 -0.18 29.91 -26.06
N ASP A 39 0.95 30.11 -25.35
CA ASP A 39 1.68 31.39 -25.33
C ASP A 39 3.07 31.34 -25.99
N SER A 40 3.43 30.23 -26.66
CA SER A 40 4.79 30.00 -27.18
C SER A 40 4.83 29.96 -28.71
N ILE A 41 5.82 30.65 -29.29
CA ILE A 41 6.12 30.76 -30.74
C ILE A 41 6.76 29.46 -31.27
N LEU A 42 6.65 28.37 -30.51
CA LEU A 42 7.34 27.12 -30.75
C LEU A 42 6.47 26.18 -31.58
N SER A 43 7.02 25.67 -32.68
CA SER A 43 6.38 24.63 -33.49
C SER A 43 6.08 23.39 -32.63
N ASP A 44 4.95 22.71 -32.87
CA ASP A 44 4.62 21.45 -32.19
C ASP A 44 5.75 20.42 -32.36
N MET A 45 6.38 20.35 -33.54
CA MET A 45 7.46 19.39 -33.79
C MET A 45 8.67 19.64 -32.88
N VAL A 46 9.11 20.89 -32.75
CA VAL A 46 10.21 21.27 -31.86
C VAL A 46 9.82 21.03 -30.40
N PHE A 47 8.57 21.38 -30.03
CA PHE A 47 8.04 21.19 -28.69
C PHE A 47 8.09 19.72 -28.23
N TYR A 48 7.68 18.77 -29.07
CA TYR A 48 7.74 17.34 -28.73
C TYR A 48 9.14 16.74 -28.89
N GLN A 49 9.98 17.25 -29.80
CA GLN A 49 11.39 16.82 -29.92
C GLN A 49 12.22 17.11 -28.67
N ILE A 50 11.95 18.22 -27.97
CA ILE A 50 12.62 18.57 -26.72
C ILE A 50 11.97 17.91 -25.47
N GLY A 51 11.02 17.00 -25.68
CA GLY A 51 10.39 16.20 -24.62
C GLY A 51 8.97 16.65 -24.23
N GLY A 52 8.49 17.80 -24.71
CA GLY A 52 7.19 18.35 -24.36
C GLY A 52 7.09 18.82 -22.89
N GLY A 53 6.13 19.71 -22.62
CA GLY A 53 5.79 20.15 -21.27
C GLY A 53 6.90 20.93 -20.55
N VAL A 54 6.79 21.07 -19.23
CA VAL A 54 7.88 21.62 -18.40
C VAL A 54 8.89 20.51 -18.12
N GLY A 55 10.19 20.77 -18.28
CA GLY A 55 11.27 19.78 -18.04
C GLY A 55 11.44 19.30 -16.58
N TYR A 56 10.47 19.60 -15.71
CA TYR A 56 10.40 19.19 -14.32
C TYR A 56 8.94 18.99 -13.91
N MET A 57 8.66 18.07 -12.99
CA MET A 57 7.30 17.90 -12.45
C MET A 57 6.93 19.08 -11.55
N ALA A 58 5.68 19.54 -11.67
CA ALA A 58 5.15 20.56 -10.79
C ALA A 58 5.24 20.13 -9.31
N PRO A 59 5.54 21.05 -8.38
CA PRO A 59 5.69 20.70 -6.99
C PRO A 59 4.38 20.13 -6.42
N PRO A 60 4.45 19.13 -5.53
CA PRO A 60 3.28 18.51 -4.91
C PRO A 60 2.40 19.50 -4.16
N SER A 61 3.00 20.49 -3.50
CA SER A 61 2.31 21.66 -2.97
C SER A 61 3.11 22.95 -3.19
N ARG A 62 2.41 24.08 -3.18
CA ARG A 62 2.95 25.42 -3.41
C ARG A 62 2.93 26.21 -2.10
N GLY A 63 4.08 26.79 -1.77
CA GLY A 63 4.33 27.54 -0.53
C GLY A 63 5.11 26.73 0.51
N THR A 64 5.47 27.40 1.61
CA THR A 64 6.23 26.78 2.69
C THR A 64 5.36 25.78 3.43
N ILE A 65 5.82 24.54 3.58
CA ILE A 65 5.26 23.63 4.58
C ILE A 65 5.57 24.33 5.92
N PRO A 66 4.56 24.72 6.72
CA PRO A 66 4.82 25.36 7.99
C PRO A 66 5.75 24.42 8.75
N ALA A 67 6.86 24.98 9.24
CA ALA A 67 7.73 24.32 10.18
C ALA A 67 6.96 24.20 11.50
N ALA A 68 5.90 23.38 11.51
CA ALA A 68 5.22 22.99 12.72
C ALA A 68 6.26 22.20 13.52
N GLU A 69 6.94 22.92 14.40
CA GLU A 69 7.68 22.37 15.55
C GLU A 69 8.79 21.36 15.25
N PHE A 70 9.50 21.50 14.12
CA PHE A 70 10.77 20.77 13.91
C PHE A 70 11.90 21.19 14.90
N GLY A 71 11.62 22.14 15.80
CA GLY A 71 12.60 22.86 16.63
C GLY A 71 12.38 22.81 18.15
N ILE A 72 11.60 21.88 18.70
CA ILE A 72 11.49 21.73 20.17
C ILE A 72 11.97 20.33 20.58
N GLY A 73 13.24 20.27 21.04
CA GLY A 73 13.72 19.25 21.97
C GLY A 73 13.62 17.80 21.50
N TRP A 74 14.47 17.40 20.55
CA TRP A 74 14.78 16.01 20.22
C TRP A 74 15.39 15.30 21.44
N LYS A 75 14.58 14.89 22.40
CA LYS A 75 15.01 13.92 23.42
C LYS A 75 14.90 12.53 22.83
N ALA A 76 15.92 12.21 22.05
CA ALA A 76 16.26 10.84 21.71
C ALA A 76 16.27 9.97 22.97
N ASN A 77 15.54 8.86 22.90
CA ASN A 77 15.90 7.61 23.53
C ASN A 77 16.03 7.59 25.08
N LEU A 78 15.04 8.13 25.80
CA LEU A 78 14.91 7.85 27.24
C LEU A 78 14.17 6.53 27.46
N MET A 79 14.72 5.42 26.96
CA MET A 79 14.10 4.10 27.14
C MET A 79 14.14 3.64 28.59
N CYS A 80 15.02 4.18 29.46
CA CYS A 80 15.07 3.87 30.90
C CYS A 80 15.61 5.04 31.77
N GLY A 81 15.50 6.29 31.31
CA GLY A 81 16.41 7.37 31.74
C GLY A 81 15.85 8.48 32.65
N ASN A 82 14.61 8.44 33.10
CA ASN A 82 14.03 9.56 33.87
C ASN A 82 13.14 9.11 35.03
N PHE A 83 13.67 8.25 35.90
CA PHE A 83 12.98 7.85 37.14
C PHE A 83 13.25 8.90 38.23
N ASP A 84 12.22 9.64 38.65
CA ASP A 84 12.34 10.61 39.73
C ASP A 84 12.34 9.92 41.10
N ILE A 85 13.55 9.71 41.64
CA ILE A 85 13.79 9.12 42.96
C ILE A 85 13.10 9.91 44.09
N LYS A 86 12.87 11.23 43.94
CA LYS A 86 12.22 12.03 44.98
C LYS A 86 10.76 11.66 45.19
N THR A 87 10.05 11.24 44.14
CA THR A 87 8.61 10.94 44.22
C THR A 87 8.34 9.55 44.79
N SER A 88 9.20 8.57 44.48
CA SER A 88 9.10 7.21 45.01
C SER A 88 9.38 7.15 46.52
N ILE A 89 10.34 7.92 47.02
CA ILE A 89 10.63 8.05 48.46
C ILE A 89 9.52 8.82 49.21
N LYS A 90 8.95 9.88 48.59
CA LYS A 90 7.92 10.71 49.23
C LYS A 90 6.58 9.98 49.40
N ASN A 91 6.25 9.03 48.54
CA ASN A 91 5.00 8.27 48.60
C ASN A 91 5.07 7.02 49.49
N GLN A 92 6.24 6.39 49.66
CA GLN A 92 6.43 5.33 50.68
C GLN A 92 6.39 5.88 52.12
N LEU A 93 6.69 7.16 52.30
CA LEU A 93 6.64 7.82 53.62
C LEU A 93 5.24 8.35 53.99
N ASN A 94 4.30 8.43 53.04
CA ASN A 94 2.91 8.84 53.30
C ASN A 94 2.07 7.76 54.02
N GLY A 95 2.56 6.51 54.07
CA GLY A 95 1.97 5.43 54.88
C GLY A 95 2.37 5.44 56.36
N LEU A 96 3.22 6.41 56.78
CA LEU A 96 3.80 6.49 58.13
C LEU A 96 3.53 7.86 58.80
N THR A 97 2.58 8.63 58.28
CA THR A 97 2.45 10.08 58.54
C THR A 97 1.69 10.48 59.82
N GLU A 98 1.41 9.54 60.73
CA GLU A 98 0.88 9.87 62.06
C GLU A 98 1.97 9.81 63.15
N GLY A 99 2.90 8.86 63.07
CA GLY A 99 4.02 8.77 64.03
C GLY A 99 5.10 9.86 63.88
N PHE A 100 5.20 10.48 62.70
CA PHE A 100 6.19 11.55 62.43
C PHE A 100 5.75 12.93 62.95
N LYS A 101 4.43 13.16 63.14
CA LYS A 101 3.91 14.44 63.64
C LYS A 101 4.06 14.57 65.16
N ASP A 102 3.92 13.47 65.91
CA ASP A 102 4.13 13.47 67.36
C ASP A 102 5.61 13.63 67.76
N LEU A 103 6.55 13.20 66.89
CA LEU A 103 7.98 13.41 67.12
C LEU A 103 8.44 14.85 66.79
N TYR A 104 7.71 15.56 65.93
CA TYR A 104 8.07 16.92 65.51
C TYR A 104 7.74 17.99 66.57
N SER A 105 6.81 17.71 67.49
CA SER A 105 6.46 18.64 68.60
C SER A 105 7.38 18.54 69.83
N ASN A 106 8.12 17.45 70.00
CA ASN A 106 8.94 17.23 71.21
C ASN A 106 10.47 17.31 70.99
N VAL A 107 10.93 17.53 69.75
CA VAL A 107 12.38 17.50 69.39
C VAL A 107 12.95 18.86 68.98
N ILE A 108 12.12 19.92 68.91
CA ILE A 108 12.60 21.26 68.50
C ILE A 108 13.24 22.06 69.65
N GLU A 109 13.17 21.62 70.90
CA GLU A 109 13.77 22.35 72.04
C GLU A 109 15.18 21.87 72.46
N SER A 110 15.76 20.82 71.86
CA SER A 110 16.92 20.14 72.46
C SER A 110 18.16 19.94 71.58
N ALA A 111 18.34 20.65 70.46
CA ALA A 111 19.53 20.45 69.64
C ALA A 111 20.05 21.68 68.87
N THR A 112 20.45 22.72 69.59
CA THR A 112 21.37 23.74 69.06
C THR A 112 22.79 23.46 69.56
N GLY A 113 23.53 22.64 68.82
CA GLY A 113 24.99 22.58 68.88
C GLY A 113 25.61 21.25 69.33
N ALA A 114 25.96 20.38 68.38
CA ALA A 114 27.25 19.68 68.32
C ALA A 114 27.33 18.70 67.13
N VAL A 115 28.05 19.14 66.10
CA VAL A 115 29.06 18.44 65.28
C VAL A 115 28.95 16.91 65.05
N ALA A 116 28.74 16.60 63.76
CA ALA A 116 29.36 15.59 62.89
C ALA A 116 29.70 14.17 63.43
N SER A 117 29.17 13.21 62.67
CA SER A 117 29.34 11.75 62.73
C SER A 117 28.33 11.02 63.64
N LEU A 118 27.63 10.07 63.00
CA LEU A 118 26.62 9.15 63.54
C LEU A 118 25.13 9.61 63.57
N PRO A 119 24.51 9.88 62.40
CA PRO A 119 23.05 9.82 62.29
C PRO A 119 22.49 8.41 62.56
N ALA A 120 23.24 7.35 62.22
CA ALA A 120 22.77 5.98 62.36
C ALA A 120 22.70 5.49 63.82
N MET A 121 23.75 5.73 64.61
CA MET A 121 23.88 5.15 65.96
C MET A 121 23.08 5.90 67.03
N VAL A 122 22.79 7.20 66.81
CA VAL A 122 21.94 8.00 67.71
C VAL A 122 20.46 7.66 67.53
N ILE A 123 19.99 7.45 66.29
CA ILE A 123 18.60 7.04 66.00
C ILE A 123 18.35 5.61 66.52
N GLN A 124 19.33 4.72 66.42
CA GLN A 124 19.23 3.35 66.93
C GLN A 124 19.06 3.28 68.46
N ARG A 125 19.58 4.27 69.21
CA ARG A 125 19.40 4.38 70.67
C ARG A 125 18.16 5.16 71.08
N ALA A 126 17.75 6.17 70.32
CA ALA A 126 16.59 7.02 70.66
C ALA A 126 15.25 6.40 70.23
N ASN A 127 15.21 5.72 69.08
CA ASN A 127 14.03 5.00 68.61
C ASN A 127 14.46 3.86 67.66
N PRO A 128 14.70 2.64 68.17
CA PRO A 128 15.15 1.52 67.35
C PRO A 128 14.15 1.14 66.23
N GLN A 129 12.85 1.43 66.39
CA GLN A 129 11.84 1.22 65.34
C GLN A 129 12.02 2.21 64.19
N LEU A 130 12.36 3.47 64.47
CA LEU A 130 12.62 4.48 63.44
C LEU A 130 13.91 4.18 62.65
N TYR A 131 14.94 3.66 63.32
CA TYR A 131 16.15 3.20 62.63
C TYR A 131 15.86 2.04 61.68
N ASP A 132 15.08 1.05 62.13
CA ASP A 132 14.66 -0.08 61.31
C ASP A 132 13.82 0.37 60.10
N ILE A 133 12.90 1.32 60.29
CA ILE A 133 12.09 1.93 59.21
C ILE A 133 12.94 2.71 58.21
N LEU A 134 13.91 3.52 58.67
CA LEU A 134 14.78 4.30 57.79
C LEU A 134 15.79 3.43 57.03
N THR A 135 16.27 2.37 57.68
CA THR A 135 17.26 1.46 57.10
C THR A 135 16.56 0.50 56.13
N ASN A 136 15.51 -0.20 56.56
CA ASN A 136 14.77 -1.13 55.72
C ASN A 136 13.95 -0.43 54.63
N GLY A 137 13.38 0.76 54.90
CA GLY A 137 12.64 1.54 53.90
C GLY A 137 13.53 2.11 52.79
N LEU A 138 14.74 2.58 53.13
CA LEU A 138 15.71 3.04 52.13
C LEU A 138 16.31 1.88 51.33
N TYR A 139 16.52 0.71 51.97
CA TYR A 139 16.96 -0.50 51.28
C TYR A 139 15.87 -1.05 50.34
N GLN A 140 14.61 -1.07 50.78
CA GLN A 140 13.48 -1.48 49.96
C GLN A 140 13.30 -0.55 48.75
N GLY A 141 13.37 0.77 48.95
CA GLY A 141 13.32 1.74 47.85
C GLY A 141 14.46 1.58 46.83
N LYS A 142 15.67 1.22 47.27
CA LYS A 142 16.79 0.90 46.35
C LYS A 142 16.59 -0.41 45.60
N ILE A 143 16.05 -1.44 46.25
CA ILE A 143 15.74 -2.73 45.62
C ILE A 143 14.62 -2.56 44.59
N ASP A 144 13.56 -1.84 44.95
CA ASP A 144 12.42 -1.52 44.09
C ASP A 144 12.87 -0.72 42.85
N PHE A 145 13.72 0.29 43.04
CA PHE A 145 14.32 1.06 41.95
C PHE A 145 15.22 0.21 41.03
N ASN A 146 16.08 -0.64 41.61
CA ASN A 146 16.94 -1.55 40.84
C ASN A 146 16.11 -2.60 40.09
N SER A 147 15.00 -3.06 40.66
CA SER A 147 14.06 -3.98 40.02
C SER A 147 13.37 -3.34 38.81
N LEU A 148 12.94 -2.07 38.94
CA LEU A 148 12.38 -1.28 37.82
C LEU A 148 13.39 -1.08 36.71
N LYS A 149 14.62 -0.68 37.06
CA LYS A 149 15.72 -0.50 36.10
C LYS A 149 16.06 -1.81 35.38
N THR A 150 16.21 -2.90 36.12
CA THR A 150 16.50 -4.23 35.56
C THR A 150 15.40 -4.70 34.62
N SER A 151 14.13 -4.50 35.00
CA SER A 151 12.98 -4.85 34.15
C SER A 151 12.98 -4.02 32.86
N CYS A 152 13.37 -2.75 32.94
CA CYS A 152 13.53 -1.88 31.78
C CYS A 152 14.69 -2.30 30.85
N GLU A 153 15.84 -2.66 31.43
CA GLU A 153 16.99 -3.18 30.69
C GLU A 153 16.69 -4.53 30.01
N GLU A 154 15.94 -5.41 30.68
CA GLU A 154 15.50 -6.69 30.13
C GLU A 154 14.56 -6.49 28.93
N MET A 155 13.63 -5.54 29.01
CA MET A 155 12.76 -5.18 27.88
C MET A 155 13.53 -4.65 26.68
N SER A 156 14.52 -3.79 26.91
CA SER A 156 15.39 -3.30 25.83
C SER A 156 16.18 -4.43 25.16
N LYS A 157 16.58 -5.46 25.91
CA LYS A 157 17.22 -6.66 25.32
C LYS A 157 16.23 -7.49 24.52
N LYS A 158 15.03 -7.75 25.04
CA LYS A 158 13.96 -8.46 24.31
C LYS A 158 13.57 -7.77 23.01
N LEU A 159 13.67 -6.44 22.94
CA LEU A 159 13.42 -5.68 21.72
C LEU A 159 14.43 -6.00 20.60
N ALA A 160 15.69 -6.27 20.94
CA ALA A 160 16.73 -6.56 19.95
C ALA A 160 16.55 -7.93 19.27
N ASP A 161 16.00 -8.92 20.00
CA ASP A 161 15.87 -10.31 19.55
C ASP A 161 14.48 -10.63 18.96
N ALA A 162 13.56 -9.66 18.94
CA ALA A 162 12.17 -9.90 18.56
C ALA A 162 11.91 -9.75 17.04
N THR A 163 10.93 -10.52 16.55
CA THR A 163 10.32 -10.29 15.23
C THR A 163 9.66 -8.91 15.18
N LEU A 164 9.40 -8.34 13.99
CA LEU A 164 8.84 -6.99 13.87
C LEU A 164 7.59 -6.79 14.73
N ASN A 165 6.57 -7.64 14.65
CA ASN A 165 5.36 -7.48 15.49
C ASN A 165 5.71 -7.55 17.00
N GLY A 166 6.67 -8.41 17.36
CA GLY A 166 7.20 -8.47 18.72
C GLY A 166 7.88 -7.17 19.14
N ARG A 167 8.59 -6.49 18.23
CA ARG A 167 9.22 -5.18 18.48
C ARG A 167 8.18 -4.09 18.75
N TRP A 168 7.10 -4.06 17.98
CA TRP A 168 6.00 -3.11 18.17
C TRP A 168 5.21 -3.37 19.45
N SER A 169 4.95 -4.63 19.77
CA SER A 169 4.35 -5.04 21.05
C SER A 169 5.23 -4.62 22.24
N GLN A 170 6.52 -4.93 22.18
CA GLN A 170 7.47 -4.58 23.22
C GLN A 170 7.63 -3.05 23.37
N SER A 171 7.59 -2.32 22.25
CA SER A 171 7.61 -0.85 22.28
C SER A 171 6.34 -0.25 22.87
N SER A 172 5.18 -0.86 22.64
CA SER A 172 3.90 -0.45 23.28
C SER A 172 3.95 -0.69 24.80
N ASP A 173 4.48 -1.84 25.23
CA ASP A 173 4.70 -2.12 26.65
C ASP A 173 5.63 -1.10 27.30
N MET A 174 6.72 -0.70 26.62
CA MET A 174 7.65 0.32 27.14
C MET A 174 7.00 1.70 27.28
N GLU A 175 6.12 2.07 26.34
CA GLU A 175 5.35 3.31 26.42
C GLU A 175 4.31 3.26 27.56
N SER A 176 3.59 2.14 27.66
CA SER A 176 2.65 1.87 28.76
C SER A 176 3.37 1.88 30.12
N PHE A 177 4.60 1.36 30.20
CA PHE A 177 5.38 1.38 31.44
C PHE A 177 5.73 2.79 31.91
N LYS A 178 6.00 3.71 30.97
CA LYS A 178 6.19 5.14 31.30
C LYS A 178 4.92 5.74 31.90
N ASP A 179 3.77 5.46 31.31
CA ASP A 179 2.48 5.96 31.79
C ASP A 179 2.12 5.34 33.16
N ILE A 180 2.33 4.03 33.33
CA ILE A 180 2.11 3.30 34.58
C ILE A 180 3.02 3.86 35.69
N THR A 181 4.32 4.01 35.45
CA THR A 181 5.27 4.49 36.47
C THR A 181 5.07 5.96 36.85
N SER A 182 4.41 6.75 35.99
CA SER A 182 4.02 8.12 36.33
C SER A 182 2.86 8.18 37.33
N THR A 183 2.03 7.14 37.39
CA THR A 183 0.82 7.07 38.23
C THR A 183 0.94 6.08 39.39
N GLU A 184 1.82 5.09 39.28
CA GLU A 184 2.06 4.05 40.27
C GLU A 184 3.51 4.14 40.79
N PRO A 185 3.73 4.68 42.01
CA PRO A 185 5.06 4.82 42.59
C PRO A 185 5.65 3.49 43.11
N ASP A 186 4.82 2.45 43.27
CA ASP A 186 5.22 1.11 43.72
C ASP A 186 5.75 0.27 42.54
N ALA A 187 7.02 -0.11 42.64
CA ALA A 187 7.72 -0.87 41.60
C ALA A 187 7.08 -2.22 41.27
N THR A 188 6.60 -2.92 42.30
CA THR A 188 6.06 -4.27 42.17
C THR A 188 4.68 -4.22 41.54
N ARG A 189 3.84 -3.26 41.95
CA ARG A 189 2.53 -3.02 41.33
C ARG A 189 2.65 -2.49 39.91
N ALA A 190 3.60 -1.60 39.63
CA ALA A 190 3.86 -1.12 38.28
C ALA A 190 4.28 -2.26 37.35
N LYS A 191 5.16 -3.16 37.81
CA LYS A 191 5.56 -4.35 37.05
C LYS A 191 4.39 -5.29 36.79
N LYS A 192 3.54 -5.55 37.80
CA LYS A 192 2.36 -6.40 37.62
C LYS A 192 1.36 -5.83 36.60
N ARG A 193 1.08 -4.52 36.67
CA ARG A 193 0.23 -3.84 35.68
C ARG A 193 0.81 -3.90 34.27
N LEU A 194 2.13 -3.78 34.14
CA LEU A 194 2.81 -3.94 32.85
C LEU A 194 2.67 -5.37 32.31
N GLU A 195 2.86 -6.39 33.16
CA GLU A 195 2.67 -7.79 32.79
C GLU A 195 1.23 -8.11 32.37
N GLU A 196 0.25 -7.39 32.92
CA GLU A 196 -1.17 -7.48 32.56
C GLU A 196 -1.53 -6.72 31.27
N SER A 197 -0.79 -5.64 30.95
CA SER A 197 -1.00 -4.81 29.75
C SER A 197 -0.79 -5.61 28.46
N GLN A 198 0.29 -6.38 28.35
CA GLN A 198 0.59 -7.26 27.20
C GLN A 198 0.41 -6.59 25.82
N GLY A 199 0.71 -5.30 25.72
CA GLY A 199 0.56 -4.47 24.52
C GLY A 199 -0.87 -4.04 24.18
N LYS A 200 -1.83 -4.19 25.10
CA LYS A 200 -3.24 -3.80 24.90
C LYS A 200 -3.45 -2.29 24.85
N GLU A 201 -2.57 -1.52 25.47
CA GLU A 201 -2.64 -0.04 25.46
C GLU A 201 -2.33 0.58 24.09
N GLY A 202 -1.71 -0.20 23.19
CA GLY A 202 -1.29 0.30 21.89
C GLY A 202 -0.06 1.21 21.97
N LYS A 203 0.31 1.78 20.83
CA LYS A 203 1.43 2.70 20.70
C LYS A 203 0.94 4.04 20.19
N GLU A 204 1.51 5.13 20.70
CA GLU A 204 1.29 6.45 20.10
C GLU A 204 1.78 6.45 18.64
N TRP A 205 0.88 6.84 17.74
CA TRP A 205 1.10 6.82 16.30
C TRP A 205 0.81 8.19 15.68
N VAL A 206 0.68 8.25 14.35
CA VAL A 206 0.43 9.48 13.59
C VAL A 206 -0.60 10.39 14.28
N GLY A 207 -0.24 11.65 14.49
CA GLY A 207 -1.11 12.66 15.08
C GLY A 207 -1.44 12.45 16.56
N GLY A 208 -0.60 11.72 17.28
CA GLY A 208 -0.70 11.47 18.73
C GLY A 208 -1.76 10.45 19.16
N LYS A 209 -2.36 9.73 18.21
CA LYS A 209 -3.41 8.74 18.50
C LYS A 209 -2.80 7.38 18.84
N LYS A 210 -3.28 6.75 19.93
CA LYS A 210 -2.94 5.36 20.25
C LYS A 210 -3.54 4.41 19.20
N ARG A 211 -2.71 3.50 18.67
CA ARG A 211 -3.10 2.48 17.69
C ARG A 211 -2.49 1.12 17.98
N GLY A 212 -3.10 0.09 17.40
CA GLY A 212 -2.63 -1.29 17.46
C GLY A 212 -2.98 -2.04 18.74
N GLY A 213 -3.50 -1.36 19.77
CA GLY A 213 -3.96 -1.96 21.02
C GLY A 213 -5.37 -2.57 20.94
N GLN A 214 -5.88 -2.99 22.09
CA GLN A 214 -7.22 -3.60 22.20
C GLN A 214 -8.31 -2.55 21.94
N GLY A 215 -9.22 -2.85 21.00
CA GLY A 215 -10.29 -1.93 20.61
C GLY A 215 -9.83 -0.69 19.84
N GLN A 216 -8.54 -0.63 19.47
CA GLN A 216 -7.97 0.45 18.68
C GLN A 216 -7.87 0.05 17.21
N GLU A 217 -7.87 1.04 16.33
CA GLU A 217 -7.53 0.78 14.93
C GLU A 217 -6.09 0.29 14.82
N PRO A 218 -5.82 -0.65 13.91
CA PRO A 218 -4.49 -1.17 13.70
C PRO A 218 -3.56 -0.08 13.13
N ILE A 219 -2.26 -0.28 13.28
CA ILE A 219 -1.23 0.58 12.71
C ILE A 219 -1.04 0.16 11.25
N LYS A 220 -1.35 1.06 10.30
CA LYS A 220 -1.13 0.81 8.87
C LYS A 220 0.06 1.64 8.41
N ILE A 221 1.20 0.98 8.20
CA ILE A 221 2.47 1.70 7.99
C ILE A 221 2.40 2.58 6.75
N VAL A 222 1.86 2.08 5.64
CA VAL A 222 1.85 2.83 4.37
C VAL A 222 0.71 3.84 4.36
N GLU A 223 -0.52 3.42 4.65
CA GLU A 223 -1.72 4.27 4.64
C GLU A 223 -1.61 5.45 5.61
N ASP A 224 -1.27 5.21 6.87
CA ASP A 224 -1.26 6.27 7.89
C ASP A 224 -0.16 7.31 7.60
N VAL A 225 1.03 6.86 7.20
CA VAL A 225 2.18 7.73 6.91
C VAL A 225 1.97 8.51 5.62
N ALA A 226 1.51 7.85 4.55
CA ALA A 226 1.23 8.53 3.30
C ALA A 226 0.09 9.56 3.47
N LYS A 227 -0.97 9.23 4.21
CA LYS A 227 -2.04 10.17 4.55
C LYS A 227 -1.52 11.38 5.33
N ALA A 228 -0.69 11.16 6.35
CA ALA A 228 -0.06 12.24 7.10
C ALA A 228 0.74 13.15 6.16
N GLY A 229 1.57 12.56 5.29
CA GLY A 229 2.38 13.31 4.34
C GLY A 229 1.59 14.05 3.26
N TYR A 230 0.44 13.51 2.83
CA TYR A 230 -0.49 14.21 1.94
C TYR A 230 -1.05 15.46 2.63
N ASN A 231 -1.51 15.31 3.87
CA ASN A 231 -2.08 16.42 4.64
C ASN A 231 -1.01 17.48 4.97
N MET A 232 0.18 17.06 5.38
CA MET A 232 1.30 17.98 5.66
C MET A 232 1.70 18.79 4.42
N GLN A 233 1.78 18.16 3.25
CA GLN A 233 2.07 18.88 2.00
C GLN A 233 0.97 19.89 1.68
N ASN A 234 -0.29 19.55 1.93
CA ASN A 234 -1.42 20.46 1.74
C ASN A 234 -1.69 21.40 2.93
N LYS A 235 -0.78 21.49 3.92
CA LYS A 235 -0.89 22.36 5.11
C LYS A 235 -2.13 22.08 5.95
N ARG A 236 -2.54 20.82 6.02
CA ARG A 236 -3.68 20.30 6.77
C ARG A 236 -3.22 19.53 7.99
N ASN A 237 -4.15 19.30 8.93
CA ASN A 237 -3.88 18.43 10.06
C ASN A 237 -3.62 16.99 9.57
N VAL A 238 -2.63 16.30 10.14
CA VAL A 238 -2.20 14.96 9.70
C VAL A 238 -3.34 13.92 9.71
N LEU A 239 -4.34 14.11 10.58
CA LEU A 239 -5.46 13.18 10.74
C LEU A 239 -6.68 13.49 9.85
N GLU A 240 -6.65 14.61 9.13
CA GLU A 240 -7.78 15.06 8.34
C GLU A 240 -8.10 14.07 7.20
N SER A 241 -9.39 13.77 7.01
CA SER A 241 -9.88 12.81 6.01
C SER A 241 -10.76 13.43 4.93
N GLY A 242 -11.13 14.71 5.07
CA GLY A 242 -12.01 15.39 4.13
C GLY A 242 -11.35 15.67 2.78
N ARG A 243 -12.18 15.87 1.76
CA ARG A 243 -11.76 16.34 0.42
C ARG A 243 -11.19 17.76 0.49
N ILE A 244 -10.18 18.07 -0.33
CA ILE A 244 -9.68 19.43 -0.54
C ILE A 244 -10.53 20.09 -1.64
N SER A 245 -11.14 21.23 -1.34
CA SER A 245 -11.86 22.03 -2.35
C SER A 245 -10.89 22.63 -3.36
N GLY A 246 -11.33 22.82 -4.62
CA GLY A 246 -10.48 23.37 -5.68
C GLY A 246 -9.85 24.73 -5.33
N SER A 247 -10.56 25.57 -4.57
CA SER A 247 -10.05 26.87 -4.08
C SER A 247 -8.89 26.76 -3.05
N SER A 248 -8.82 25.65 -2.33
CA SER A 248 -7.81 25.38 -1.30
C SER A 248 -6.69 24.47 -1.80
N CYS A 249 -6.83 23.93 -3.01
CA CYS A 249 -5.84 23.08 -3.63
C CYS A 249 -4.72 23.93 -4.22
N SER A 250 -3.51 23.78 -3.67
CA SER A 250 -2.32 24.51 -4.12
C SER A 250 -1.19 23.55 -4.45
N GLY A 251 -1.31 22.78 -5.53
CA GLY A 251 -0.22 21.93 -6.04
C GLY A 251 -0.70 20.68 -6.76
N LEU A 252 0.26 19.95 -7.36
CA LEU A 252 -0.07 18.79 -8.19
C LEU A 252 -0.70 17.65 -7.37
N LEU A 253 -0.34 17.51 -6.09
CA LEU A 253 -0.82 16.40 -5.25
C LEU A 253 -2.35 16.42 -5.06
N CYS A 254 -2.92 17.59 -4.76
CA CYS A 254 -4.37 17.76 -4.58
C CYS A 254 -5.14 17.87 -5.90
N GLN A 255 -4.44 18.20 -7.00
CA GLN A 255 -5.01 18.15 -8.36
C GLN A 255 -5.13 16.71 -8.85
N THR A 256 -4.19 15.83 -8.45
CA THR A 256 -4.22 14.41 -8.79
C THR A 256 -5.19 13.61 -7.93
N TRP A 257 -5.21 13.85 -6.62
CA TRP A 257 -6.20 13.27 -5.70
C TRP A 257 -6.79 14.37 -4.85
N ASP A 258 -8.10 14.54 -4.89
CA ASP A 258 -8.80 15.52 -4.07
C ASP A 258 -9.03 15.02 -2.64
N ASN A 259 -8.98 13.69 -2.42
CA ASN A 259 -9.09 13.05 -1.11
C ASN A 259 -7.78 12.31 -0.72
N PRO A 260 -7.27 12.48 0.52
CA PRO A 260 -6.14 11.70 1.00
C PRO A 260 -6.34 10.18 0.90
N LYS A 261 -7.58 9.71 1.11
CA LYS A 261 -7.92 8.28 1.09
C LYS A 261 -7.71 7.66 -0.30
N ASP A 262 -8.06 8.38 -1.36
CA ASP A 262 -7.92 7.90 -2.73
C ASP A 262 -6.44 7.74 -3.11
N MET A 263 -5.60 8.67 -2.66
CA MET A 263 -4.15 8.55 -2.81
C MET A 263 -3.60 7.34 -2.05
N THR A 264 -4.02 7.13 -0.80
CA THR A 264 -3.53 6.00 0.00
C THR A 264 -4.04 4.66 -0.51
N ASP A 265 -5.27 4.58 -1.00
CA ASP A 265 -5.81 3.36 -1.58
C ASP A 265 -5.10 3.00 -2.87
N TRP A 266 -4.86 4.01 -3.72
CA TRP A 266 -4.05 3.84 -4.92
C TRP A 266 -2.63 3.35 -4.58
N LEU A 267 -1.95 4.02 -3.65
CA LEU A 267 -0.59 3.65 -3.25
C LEU A 267 -0.53 2.24 -2.65
N THR A 268 -1.40 1.92 -1.68
CA THR A 268 -1.42 0.62 -1.01
C THR A 268 -1.93 -0.51 -1.92
N ASN A 269 -2.57 -0.21 -3.04
CA ASN A 269 -2.84 -1.18 -4.09
C ASN A 269 -1.56 -1.50 -4.87
N VAL A 270 -0.77 -0.49 -5.23
CA VAL A 270 0.48 -0.65 -6.00
C VAL A 270 1.56 -1.35 -5.19
N ILE A 271 1.89 -0.85 -4.00
CA ILE A 271 3.03 -1.35 -3.20
C ILE A 271 2.65 -2.32 -2.08
N GLY A 272 1.38 -2.40 -1.74
CA GLY A 272 0.88 -3.21 -0.63
C GLY A 272 0.78 -2.43 0.69
N GLU A 273 0.45 -3.16 1.75
CA GLU A 273 0.26 -2.62 3.09
C GLU A 273 0.75 -3.61 4.14
N LYS A 274 1.20 -3.07 5.26
CA LYS A 274 1.51 -3.82 6.46
C LYS A 274 0.73 -3.26 7.64
N GLN A 275 -0.18 -4.08 8.13
CA GLN A 275 -1.02 -3.79 9.28
C GLN A 275 -0.43 -4.45 10.52
N LEU A 276 -0.15 -3.64 11.54
CA LEU A 276 0.45 -4.09 12.79
C LEU A 276 -0.51 -3.89 13.98
N THR A 277 -0.42 -4.83 14.91
CA THR A 277 -1.07 -4.76 16.22
C THR A 277 -0.04 -5.07 17.31
N THR A 278 -0.28 -4.54 18.51
CA THR A 278 0.70 -4.55 19.60
C THR A 278 0.40 -5.61 20.66
N CYS A 279 -0.77 -6.25 20.66
CA CYS A 279 -1.10 -7.26 21.68
C CYS A 279 -0.32 -8.57 21.48
N LYS A 280 0.12 -9.16 22.60
CA LYS A 280 0.74 -10.50 22.63
C LYS A 280 -0.30 -11.63 22.56
N THR A 281 -1.49 -11.38 23.09
CA THR A 281 -2.58 -12.35 23.27
C THR A 281 -3.88 -11.79 22.69
N ASP A 282 -3.88 -11.55 21.37
CA ASP A 282 -5.01 -11.09 20.52
C ASP A 282 -5.66 -9.73 20.88
N CYS A 283 -5.58 -8.76 19.96
CA CYS A 283 -6.29 -7.46 20.07
C CYS A 283 -7.71 -7.49 19.48
N GLY A 284 -8.18 -8.62 18.94
CA GLY A 284 -9.38 -8.72 18.11
C GLY A 284 -9.13 -8.41 16.63
N THR A 285 -8.03 -7.72 16.31
CA THR A 285 -7.50 -7.61 14.94
C THR A 285 -6.09 -8.19 14.89
N ALA A 286 -5.87 -9.14 13.98
CA ALA A 286 -4.55 -9.70 13.77
C ALA A 286 -3.70 -8.75 12.92
N SER A 287 -2.40 -8.72 13.20
CA SER A 287 -1.43 -8.14 12.27
C SER A 287 -1.54 -8.87 10.92
N SER A 288 -1.56 -8.13 9.82
CA SER A 288 -1.71 -8.67 8.48
C SER A 288 -0.81 -7.94 7.49
N SER A 289 -0.56 -8.55 6.35
CA SER A 289 0.16 -7.90 5.26
C SER A 289 -0.53 -8.20 3.95
N ARG A 290 -0.71 -7.17 3.13
CA ARG A 290 -1.28 -7.23 1.79
C ARG A 290 -0.18 -6.92 0.80
N ALA A 291 0.07 -7.83 -0.13
CA ALA A 291 1.00 -7.58 -1.23
C ALA A 291 0.42 -6.54 -2.20
N GLY A 292 1.29 -5.72 -2.78
CA GLY A 292 0.93 -4.83 -3.87
C GLY A 292 0.82 -5.55 -5.20
N VAL A 293 0.04 -5.00 -6.14
CA VAL A 293 -0.15 -5.54 -7.49
C VAL A 293 0.86 -4.97 -8.52
N GLY A 294 1.68 -4.00 -8.12
CA GLY A 294 2.64 -3.31 -9.00
C GLY A 294 2.00 -2.17 -9.82
N LEU A 295 2.82 -1.49 -10.63
CA LEU A 295 2.37 -0.35 -11.45
C LEU A 295 1.64 -0.76 -12.73
N THR A 296 1.95 -1.91 -13.32
CA THR A 296 1.40 -2.32 -14.62
C THR A 296 -0.13 -2.38 -14.67
N PRO A 297 -0.84 -2.94 -13.67
CA PRO A 297 -2.31 -2.91 -13.67
C PRO A 297 -2.90 -1.50 -13.58
N GLU A 298 -2.21 -0.57 -12.92
CA GLU A 298 -2.64 0.82 -12.86
C GLU A 298 -2.39 1.56 -14.18
N ILE A 299 -1.28 1.25 -14.87
CA ILE A 299 -1.01 1.75 -16.24
C ILE A 299 -2.10 1.29 -17.20
N GLU A 300 -2.51 0.02 -17.12
CA GLU A 300 -3.57 -0.52 -17.98
C GLU A 300 -4.92 0.19 -17.75
N LYS A 301 -5.31 0.40 -16.49
CA LYS A 301 -6.51 1.17 -16.14
C LYS A 301 -6.44 2.60 -16.68
N GLU A 302 -5.28 3.25 -16.53
CA GLU A 302 -5.07 4.61 -17.03
C GLU A 302 -5.07 4.66 -18.56
N ASN A 303 -4.56 3.62 -19.22
CA ASN A 303 -4.55 3.51 -20.68
C ASN A 303 -5.97 3.41 -21.25
N ILE A 304 -6.83 2.58 -20.67
CA ILE A 304 -8.23 2.45 -21.09
C ILE A 304 -8.97 3.79 -20.99
N LYS A 305 -8.76 4.53 -19.88
CA LYS A 305 -9.31 5.87 -19.71
C LYS A 305 -8.77 6.84 -20.76
N THR A 306 -7.46 6.82 -20.98
CA THR A 306 -6.77 7.71 -21.92
C THR A 306 -7.20 7.45 -23.36
N VAL A 307 -7.30 6.19 -23.79
CA VAL A 307 -7.79 5.80 -25.13
C VAL A 307 -9.22 6.32 -25.33
N THR A 308 -10.09 6.14 -24.33
CA THR A 308 -11.50 6.60 -24.41
C THR A 308 -11.59 8.12 -24.53
N GLN A 309 -10.82 8.85 -23.73
CA GLN A 309 -10.77 10.31 -23.77
C GLN A 309 -10.13 10.81 -25.07
N LEU A 310 -9.10 10.13 -25.57
CA LEU A 310 -8.39 10.50 -26.80
C LEU A 310 -9.31 10.31 -28.00
N GLN A 311 -10.04 9.19 -28.07
CA GLN A 311 -11.07 8.97 -29.09
C GLN A 311 -12.15 10.05 -29.03
N LYS A 312 -12.59 10.45 -27.85
CA LYS A 312 -13.54 11.56 -27.69
C LYS A 312 -12.95 12.85 -28.28
N ALA A 313 -11.72 13.21 -27.92
CA ALA A 313 -11.06 14.41 -28.45
C ALA A 313 -10.85 14.35 -29.97
N LEU A 314 -10.49 13.18 -30.52
CA LEU A 314 -10.32 12.97 -31.96
C LEU A 314 -11.63 13.15 -32.74
N ASN A 315 -12.77 12.85 -32.14
CA ASN A 315 -14.09 12.96 -32.80
C ASN A 315 -14.83 14.28 -32.48
N MET A 316 -14.31 15.13 -31.59
CA MET A 316 -14.83 16.48 -31.34
C MET A 316 -14.43 17.45 -32.46
N SER A 317 -15.31 18.38 -32.85
CA SER A 317 -14.97 19.39 -33.85
C SER A 317 -13.77 20.24 -33.44
N THR A 318 -13.81 20.75 -32.22
CA THR A 318 -12.77 21.55 -31.59
C THR A 318 -12.63 21.05 -30.14
N PRO A 319 -11.53 20.37 -29.80
CA PRO A 319 -11.27 19.99 -28.41
C PRO A 319 -11.19 21.24 -27.52
N SER A 320 -11.94 21.24 -26.42
CA SER A 320 -11.87 22.31 -25.43
C SER A 320 -10.56 22.22 -24.63
N VAL A 321 -10.14 23.33 -24.02
CA VAL A 321 -8.91 23.38 -23.22
C VAL A 321 -8.98 22.40 -22.05
N GLU A 322 -10.17 22.19 -21.48
CA GLU A 322 -10.41 21.25 -20.38
C GLU A 322 -10.20 19.80 -20.82
N VAL A 323 -10.70 19.42 -22.01
CA VAL A 323 -10.51 18.06 -22.56
C VAL A 323 -9.04 17.80 -22.85
N LEU A 324 -8.32 18.78 -23.39
CA LEU A 324 -6.89 18.67 -23.65
C LEU A 324 -6.08 18.61 -22.35
N ALA A 325 -6.44 19.40 -21.33
CA ALA A 325 -5.80 19.39 -20.03
C ALA A 325 -6.03 18.06 -19.28
N GLU A 326 -7.24 17.49 -19.37
CA GLU A 326 -7.55 16.20 -18.78
C GLU A 326 -6.77 15.07 -19.46
N LEU A 327 -6.58 15.13 -20.78
CA LEU A 327 -5.77 14.18 -21.54
C LEU A 327 -4.28 14.32 -21.28
N SER A 328 -3.81 15.54 -21.03
CA SER A 328 -2.40 15.85 -20.82
C SER A 328 -1.86 15.23 -19.52
N SER A 329 -0.56 14.93 -19.54
CA SER A 329 0.24 14.79 -18.32
C SER A 329 1.18 16.00 -18.20
N THR A 330 1.87 16.17 -17.07
CA THR A 330 2.84 17.27 -16.94
C THR A 330 4.02 17.13 -17.90
N THR A 331 4.35 15.89 -18.26
CA THR A 331 5.48 15.53 -19.12
C THR A 331 5.09 15.30 -20.58
N VAL A 332 3.86 14.88 -20.86
CA VAL A 332 3.31 14.70 -22.20
C VAL A 332 2.05 15.55 -22.34
N PRO A 333 2.19 16.85 -22.68
CA PRO A 333 1.05 17.70 -22.95
C PRO A 333 0.41 17.34 -24.29
N VAL A 334 -0.92 17.34 -24.35
CA VAL A 334 -1.69 17.09 -25.57
C VAL A 334 -2.19 18.43 -26.11
N THR A 335 -1.63 18.87 -27.23
CA THR A 335 -2.02 20.13 -27.89
C THR A 335 -3.13 19.89 -28.91
N ARG A 336 -3.86 20.96 -29.28
CA ARG A 336 -4.83 20.89 -30.37
C ARG A 336 -4.16 20.46 -31.68
N GLY A 337 -3.00 21.05 -31.99
CA GLY A 337 -2.23 20.71 -33.18
C GLY A 337 -1.84 19.24 -33.24
N LEU A 338 -1.50 18.61 -32.10
CA LEU A 338 -1.26 17.16 -32.04
C LEU A 338 -2.52 16.35 -32.36
N ILE A 339 -3.68 16.73 -31.80
CA ILE A 339 -4.96 16.04 -32.05
C ILE A 339 -5.40 16.17 -33.51
N GLU A 340 -5.29 17.36 -34.10
CA GLU A 340 -5.62 17.59 -35.51
C GLU A 340 -4.67 16.82 -36.43
N SER A 341 -3.36 16.85 -36.15
CA SER A 341 -2.36 16.11 -36.93
C SER A 341 -2.59 14.61 -36.87
N LEU A 342 -2.96 14.08 -35.70
CA LEU A 342 -3.30 12.67 -35.51
C LEU A 342 -4.61 12.30 -36.22
N ARG A 343 -5.62 13.16 -36.18
CA ARG A 343 -6.92 12.94 -36.83
C ARG A 343 -6.79 12.81 -38.35
N GLU A 344 -5.90 13.58 -38.95
CA GLU A 344 -5.65 13.59 -40.40
C GLU A 344 -4.66 12.52 -40.86
N ASP A 345 -4.10 11.73 -39.93
CA ASP A 345 -3.12 10.69 -40.24
C ASP A 345 -3.81 9.40 -40.73
N PRO A 346 -3.36 8.77 -41.83
CA PRO A 346 -3.90 7.49 -42.26
C PRO A 346 -3.73 6.37 -41.21
N ASP A 347 -2.70 6.46 -40.36
CA ASP A 347 -2.40 5.51 -39.30
C ASP A 347 -2.91 5.97 -37.92
N ALA A 348 -3.90 6.88 -37.89
CA ALA A 348 -4.45 7.48 -36.67
C ALA A 348 -4.83 6.46 -35.59
N GLN A 349 -5.30 5.27 -35.99
CA GLN A 349 -5.65 4.22 -35.05
C GLN A 349 -4.43 3.69 -34.30
N VAL A 350 -3.35 3.35 -35.00
CA VAL A 350 -2.13 2.78 -34.38
C VAL A 350 -1.37 3.86 -33.60
N LEU A 351 -1.21 5.05 -34.20
CA LEU A 351 -0.53 6.18 -33.56
C LEU A 351 -1.30 6.68 -32.34
N GLY A 352 -2.64 6.69 -32.40
CA GLY A 352 -3.50 7.07 -31.27
C GLY A 352 -3.42 6.09 -30.11
N GLN A 353 -3.44 4.77 -30.38
CA GLN A 353 -3.24 3.74 -29.35
C GLN A 353 -1.89 3.88 -28.65
N ARG A 354 -0.84 4.12 -29.43
CA ARG A 354 0.51 4.27 -28.90
C ARG A 354 0.65 5.55 -28.08
N LEU A 355 0.15 6.68 -28.58
CA LEU A 355 0.14 7.96 -27.86
C LEU A 355 -0.64 7.84 -26.52
N ALA A 356 -1.80 7.19 -26.53
CA ALA A 356 -2.58 6.97 -25.32
C ALA A 356 -1.80 6.15 -24.28
N SER A 357 -1.06 5.13 -24.73
CA SER A 357 -0.21 4.31 -23.87
C SER A 357 0.94 5.12 -23.26
N GLU A 358 1.59 5.98 -24.04
CA GLU A 358 2.67 6.87 -23.56
C GLU A 358 2.15 7.87 -22.52
N ILE A 359 0.98 8.47 -22.76
CA ILE A 359 0.32 9.38 -21.81
C ILE A 359 -0.08 8.64 -20.52
N ALA A 360 -0.64 7.43 -20.62
CA ALA A 360 -1.07 6.66 -19.46
C ALA A 360 0.09 6.25 -18.54
N VAL A 361 1.22 5.88 -19.15
CA VAL A 361 2.46 5.60 -18.43
C VAL A 361 2.96 6.88 -17.74
N ALA A 362 3.01 8.00 -18.46
CA ALA A 362 3.43 9.29 -17.90
C ALA A 362 2.57 9.70 -16.68
N LYS A 363 1.24 9.66 -16.80
CA LYS A 363 0.31 9.97 -15.70
C LYS A 363 0.49 9.05 -14.49
N THR A 364 0.67 7.75 -14.71
CA THR A 364 0.84 6.78 -13.63
C THR A 364 2.19 6.97 -12.92
N MET A 365 3.25 7.32 -13.66
CA MET A 365 4.56 7.65 -13.07
C MET A 365 4.52 8.94 -12.25
N GLU A 366 3.83 9.98 -12.73
CA GLU A 366 3.60 11.23 -11.99
C GLU A 366 2.87 10.95 -10.66
N LYS A 367 1.80 10.14 -10.69
CA LYS A 367 1.12 9.65 -9.48
C LYS A 367 2.10 8.97 -8.53
N MET A 368 2.94 8.06 -9.02
CA MET A 368 3.88 7.33 -8.17
C MET A 368 4.90 8.25 -7.49
N LEU A 369 5.43 9.24 -8.22
CA LEU A 369 6.40 10.18 -7.69
C LEU A 369 5.78 11.14 -6.65
N LEU A 370 4.53 11.54 -6.85
CA LEU A 370 3.75 12.30 -5.86
C LEU A 370 3.52 11.48 -4.58
N ALA A 371 3.09 10.23 -4.73
CA ALA A 371 2.87 9.33 -3.59
C ALA A 371 4.17 9.04 -2.83
N ARG A 372 5.29 8.85 -3.53
CA ARG A 372 6.64 8.75 -2.93
C ARG A 372 6.97 9.97 -2.09
N ARG A 373 6.67 11.18 -2.57
CA ARG A 373 6.87 12.42 -1.80
C ARG A 373 5.96 12.48 -0.57
N ALA A 374 4.71 12.02 -0.69
CA ALA A 374 3.81 11.87 0.45
C ALA A 374 4.43 10.98 1.53
N VAL A 375 4.92 9.80 1.19
CA VAL A 375 5.62 8.92 2.14
C VAL A 375 6.83 9.63 2.77
N LEU A 376 7.71 10.23 1.98
CA LEU A 376 8.88 10.98 2.49
C LEU A 376 8.51 12.14 3.42
N THR A 377 7.37 12.78 3.19
CA THR A 377 6.88 13.86 4.06
C THR A 377 6.29 13.29 5.34
N GLY A 378 5.49 12.22 5.23
CA GLY A 378 4.91 11.53 6.37
C GLY A 378 5.96 10.91 7.31
N MET A 379 7.09 10.45 6.76
CA MET A 379 8.24 9.99 7.57
C MET A 379 8.78 11.06 8.53
N ARG A 380 8.50 12.35 8.25
CA ARG A 380 8.89 13.49 9.10
C ARG A 380 7.82 13.89 10.11
N GLU A 381 6.68 13.21 10.14
CA GLU A 381 5.70 13.38 11.21
C GLU A 381 6.35 12.95 12.54
N PRO A 382 6.20 13.72 13.65
CA PRO A 382 6.99 13.50 14.86
C PRO A 382 6.93 12.09 15.44
N ASN A 383 5.75 11.45 15.44
CA ASN A 383 5.56 10.12 16.03
C ASN A 383 6.10 9.01 15.11
N VAL A 384 6.10 9.25 13.80
CA VAL A 384 6.74 8.36 12.81
C VAL A 384 8.26 8.54 12.81
N ALA A 385 8.75 9.79 12.85
CA ALA A 385 10.17 10.14 12.85
C ALA A 385 10.92 9.59 14.08
N ASN A 386 10.26 9.59 15.25
CA ASN A 386 10.82 9.07 16.50
C ASN A 386 10.72 7.53 16.62
N ASN A 387 10.09 6.85 15.65
CA ASN A 387 9.95 5.40 15.67
C ASN A 387 10.91 4.76 14.66
N LYS A 388 12.04 4.24 15.16
CA LYS A 388 13.06 3.58 14.32
C LYS A 388 12.51 2.40 13.51
N ASP A 389 11.64 1.59 14.11
CA ASP A 389 11.04 0.42 13.44
C ASP A 389 10.15 0.86 12.27
N ALA A 390 9.45 2.00 12.42
CA ALA A 390 8.68 2.60 11.34
C ALA A 390 9.60 3.12 10.22
N GLN A 391 10.68 3.84 10.56
CA GLN A 391 11.62 4.36 9.57
C GLN A 391 12.26 3.23 8.74
N GLU A 392 12.73 2.16 9.39
CA GLU A 392 13.31 0.99 8.72
C GLU A 392 12.32 0.32 7.75
N GLU A 393 11.05 0.16 8.15
CA GLU A 393 10.04 -0.42 7.26
C GLU A 393 9.65 0.54 6.12
N LEU A 394 9.57 1.85 6.39
CA LEU A 394 9.27 2.87 5.37
C LEU A 394 10.40 3.01 4.34
N GLU A 395 11.67 2.85 4.75
CA GLU A 395 12.80 2.80 3.82
C GLU A 395 12.74 1.59 2.88
N LYS A 396 12.32 0.43 3.39
CA LYS A 396 12.06 -0.76 2.53
C LYS A 396 10.93 -0.47 1.55
N ILE A 397 9.86 0.20 2.00
CA ILE A 397 8.76 0.61 1.13
C ILE A 397 9.25 1.59 0.06
N LEU A 398 10.03 2.61 0.40
CA LEU A 398 10.61 3.54 -0.58
C LEU A 398 11.52 2.82 -1.59
N THR A 399 12.27 1.82 -1.16
CA THR A 399 13.10 0.98 -2.05
C THR A 399 12.23 0.18 -3.02
N LEU A 400 11.09 -0.35 -2.56
CA LEU A 400 10.12 -1.02 -3.45
C LEU A 400 9.52 -0.04 -4.46
N ILE A 401 9.14 1.17 -4.01
CA ILE A 401 8.67 2.25 -4.90
C ILE A 401 9.70 2.56 -5.98
N ASP A 402 10.96 2.74 -5.60
CA ASP A 402 12.04 3.09 -6.53
C ASP A 402 12.34 1.94 -7.51
N ARG A 403 12.18 0.69 -7.07
CA ARG A 403 12.31 -0.49 -7.93
C ARG A 403 11.19 -0.56 -8.98
N GLU A 404 9.94 -0.34 -8.59
CA GLU A 404 8.80 -0.31 -9.52
C GLU A 404 8.98 0.82 -10.56
N ILE A 405 9.38 2.01 -10.11
CA ILE A 405 9.72 3.14 -10.98
C ILE A 405 10.84 2.78 -11.96
N GLY A 406 11.90 2.12 -11.47
CA GLY A 406 13.03 1.69 -12.29
C GLY A 406 12.67 0.64 -13.34
N GLN A 407 11.78 -0.29 -13.01
CA GLN A 407 11.28 -1.31 -13.93
C GLN A 407 10.48 -0.68 -15.07
N ILE A 408 9.52 0.20 -14.75
CA ILE A 408 8.73 0.90 -15.77
C ILE A 408 9.62 1.78 -16.64
N ARG A 409 10.59 2.49 -16.06
CA ARG A 409 11.55 3.28 -16.84
C ARG A 409 12.33 2.41 -17.83
N MET A 410 12.84 1.27 -17.40
CA MET A 410 13.59 0.35 -18.27
C MET A 410 12.73 -0.16 -19.42
N GLU A 411 11.45 -0.48 -19.17
CA GLU A 411 10.50 -0.88 -20.20
C GLU A 411 10.26 0.23 -21.22
N ILE A 412 10.06 1.48 -20.76
CA ILE A 412 9.90 2.65 -21.65
C ILE A 412 11.16 2.88 -22.49
N ASP A 413 12.33 2.86 -21.87
CA ASP A 413 13.61 3.10 -22.55
C ASP A 413 13.84 2.03 -23.64
N LEU A 414 13.53 0.76 -23.34
CA LEU A 414 13.56 -0.33 -24.31
C LEU A 414 12.58 -0.06 -25.46
N GLN A 415 11.33 0.27 -25.16
CA GLN A 415 10.33 0.53 -26.20
C GLN A 415 10.72 1.74 -27.08
N LYS A 416 11.19 2.84 -26.49
CA LYS A 416 11.66 4.02 -27.25
C LYS A 416 12.83 3.69 -28.16
N SER A 417 13.77 2.85 -27.71
CA SER A 417 14.90 2.40 -28.55
C SER A 417 14.47 1.56 -29.75
N LEU A 418 13.30 0.90 -29.66
CA LEU A 418 12.77 0.02 -30.70
C LEU A 418 11.81 0.73 -31.66
N THR A 419 11.01 1.71 -31.19
CA THR A 419 9.86 2.24 -31.96
C THR A 419 9.81 3.77 -32.14
N GLY A 420 10.77 4.53 -31.59
CA GLY A 420 10.75 6.00 -31.69
C GLY A 420 9.63 6.68 -30.87
N ASN A 421 9.52 8.01 -30.97
CA ASN A 421 8.51 8.83 -30.26
C ASN A 421 7.27 9.04 -31.15
N SER A 422 6.09 8.65 -30.65
CA SER A 422 4.84 8.65 -31.42
C SER A 422 4.36 10.05 -31.80
N ALA A 423 4.46 11.02 -30.90
CA ALA A 423 4.10 12.41 -31.19
C ALA A 423 4.98 13.01 -32.28
N VAL A 424 6.27 12.68 -32.28
CA VAL A 424 7.21 13.11 -33.33
C VAL A 424 6.86 12.45 -34.66
N ALA A 425 6.54 11.15 -34.66
CA ALA A 425 6.13 10.43 -35.86
C ALA A 425 4.84 11.01 -36.48
N ILE A 426 3.82 11.31 -35.67
CA ILE A 426 2.57 11.94 -36.11
C ILE A 426 2.86 13.28 -36.82
N LEU A 427 3.71 14.12 -36.23
CA LEU A 427 4.02 15.44 -36.78
C LEU A 427 4.90 15.37 -38.04
N GLN A 428 5.84 14.43 -38.09
CA GLN A 428 6.63 14.17 -39.29
C GLN A 428 5.78 13.66 -40.46
N ASN A 429 4.83 12.76 -40.19
CA ASN A 429 3.90 12.27 -41.20
C ASN A 429 3.06 13.42 -41.78
N LYS A 430 2.60 14.35 -40.92
CA LYS A 430 1.91 15.57 -41.38
C LYS A 430 2.80 16.41 -42.28
N GLU A 431 4.04 16.73 -41.88
CA GLU A 431 4.96 17.52 -42.69
C GLU A 431 5.22 16.88 -44.06
N LEU A 432 5.38 15.55 -44.10
CA LEU A 432 5.57 14.81 -45.34
C LEU A 432 4.34 14.87 -46.25
N ARG A 433 3.13 14.81 -45.70
CA ARG A 433 1.88 14.97 -46.47
C ARG A 433 1.75 16.38 -47.05
N GLU A 434 2.04 17.40 -46.26
CA GLU A 434 2.06 18.79 -46.74
C GLU A 434 3.11 18.99 -47.84
N TYR A 435 4.30 18.39 -47.70
CA TYR A 435 5.34 18.41 -48.73
C TYR A 435 4.89 17.74 -50.03
N ASN A 436 4.26 16.57 -49.95
CA ASN A 436 3.87 15.77 -51.11
C ASN A 436 2.60 16.30 -51.82
N THR A 437 1.73 17.04 -51.13
CA THR A 437 0.47 17.54 -51.73
C THR A 437 0.62 18.84 -52.52
N GLY A 438 1.78 19.52 -52.44
CA GLY A 438 2.14 20.64 -53.33
C GLY A 438 1.23 21.88 -53.24
N THR A 439 0.35 21.96 -52.24
CA THR A 439 -0.59 23.08 -52.08
C THR A 439 0.12 24.31 -51.50
N GLY A 440 0.50 25.24 -52.38
CA GLY A 440 1.13 26.53 -52.04
C GLY A 440 0.29 27.50 -51.19
N ASN A 441 -0.87 27.07 -50.66
CA ASN A 441 -1.79 27.89 -49.86
C ASN A 441 -2.11 27.31 -48.47
N VAL A 442 -1.54 26.17 -48.07
CA VAL A 442 -1.59 25.75 -46.66
C VAL A 442 -0.39 26.41 -45.98
N THR A 443 -0.64 27.26 -44.98
CA THR A 443 0.40 28.01 -44.28
C THR A 443 1.39 27.05 -43.61
N ARG A 444 2.51 26.81 -44.30
CA ARG A 444 3.69 26.12 -43.76
C ARG A 444 4.10 26.83 -42.46
N ASP A 445 4.39 26.05 -41.42
CA ASP A 445 4.90 26.57 -40.14
C ASP A 445 6.35 27.08 -40.32
N SER A 446 6.49 28.25 -40.95
CA SER A 446 7.77 28.86 -41.29
C SER A 446 8.38 29.56 -40.07
N VAL A 447 9.61 29.19 -39.74
CA VAL A 447 10.42 29.86 -38.71
C VAL A 447 10.52 31.36 -39.00
N ASP A 448 10.72 31.73 -40.26
CA ASP A 448 10.85 33.12 -40.70
C ASP A 448 9.55 33.90 -40.52
N LYS A 449 8.40 33.25 -40.79
CA LYS A 449 7.09 33.85 -40.53
C LYS A 449 6.87 34.08 -39.03
N ARG A 450 7.21 33.10 -38.19
CA ARG A 450 7.10 33.22 -36.72
C ARG A 450 8.02 34.31 -36.14
N ILE A 451 9.24 34.43 -36.67
CA ILE A 451 10.18 35.50 -36.30
C ILE A 451 9.62 36.86 -36.76
N SER A 452 9.06 36.94 -37.95
CA SER A 452 8.40 38.16 -38.47
C SER A 452 7.19 38.55 -37.64
N ASP A 453 6.31 37.61 -37.28
CA ASP A 453 5.10 37.87 -36.49
C ASP A 453 5.44 38.27 -35.04
N LEU A 454 6.54 37.74 -34.49
CA LEU A 454 7.10 38.19 -33.22
C LEU A 454 7.69 39.59 -33.30
N ALA A 455 8.49 39.86 -34.33
CA ALA A 455 9.13 41.17 -34.51
C ALA A 455 8.09 42.29 -34.73
N ASN A 456 6.96 41.96 -35.37
CA ASN A 456 5.89 42.89 -35.70
C ASN A 456 4.75 42.94 -34.66
N GLY A 457 4.82 42.14 -33.59
CA GLY A 457 3.79 42.09 -32.55
C GLY A 457 2.42 41.59 -33.05
N THR A 458 2.37 40.90 -34.19
CA THR A 458 1.15 40.35 -34.80
C THR A 458 0.81 38.94 -34.32
N ASN A 459 1.62 38.37 -33.41
CA ASN A 459 1.32 37.12 -32.71
C ASN A 459 0.00 37.24 -31.93
N SER A 460 -1.07 36.76 -32.54
CA SER A 460 -2.36 36.60 -31.88
C SER A 460 -2.74 35.13 -31.89
N ASN A 461 -3.08 34.60 -30.71
CA ASN A 461 -3.67 33.26 -30.56
C ASN A 461 -5.08 33.18 -31.18
N ALA A 462 -5.51 34.22 -31.91
CA ALA A 462 -6.82 34.34 -32.50
C ALA A 462 -7.13 33.19 -33.47
N ALA A 463 -6.15 32.63 -34.18
CA ALA A 463 -6.36 31.45 -35.02
C ALA A 463 -6.50 30.14 -34.22
N GLU A 464 -5.80 30.01 -33.08
CA GLU A 464 -5.97 28.89 -32.14
C GLU A 464 -7.21 29.06 -31.25
N LEU A 465 -7.79 30.26 -31.17
CA LEU A 465 -9.01 30.58 -30.42
C LEU A 465 -10.23 30.83 -31.33
N ALA A 466 -10.04 30.87 -32.65
CA ALA A 466 -11.11 31.10 -33.62
C ALA A 466 -12.01 29.86 -33.70
N ASP A 467 -13.32 30.10 -33.67
CA ASP A 467 -14.28 29.10 -34.10
C ASP A 467 -14.02 28.75 -35.56
N ALA A 468 -14.00 27.46 -35.87
CA ALA A 468 -13.71 26.98 -37.21
C ALA A 468 -14.73 27.54 -38.22
N ASP A 469 -14.25 28.17 -39.29
CA ASP A 469 -15.08 28.49 -40.45
C ASP A 469 -15.75 27.21 -40.96
N ASN A 470 -17.02 27.32 -41.33
CA ASN A 470 -17.93 26.23 -41.63
C ASN A 470 -17.61 25.53 -42.97
N ILE A 471 -16.41 24.96 -43.06
CA ILE A 471 -15.97 24.12 -44.18
C ILE A 471 -16.33 22.68 -43.83
N ASN A 472 -17.38 22.18 -44.46
CA ASN A 472 -17.84 20.81 -44.29
C ASN A 472 -16.91 19.84 -45.05
N ILE A 473 -15.79 19.47 -44.43
CA ILE A 473 -14.93 18.37 -44.88
C ILE A 473 -15.55 17.06 -44.36
N PRO A 474 -15.83 16.06 -45.22
CA PRO A 474 -16.31 14.75 -44.75
C PRO A 474 -15.28 14.15 -43.80
N ARG A 475 -15.67 14.01 -42.52
CA ARG A 475 -14.80 13.48 -41.45
C ARG A 475 -15.01 11.99 -41.30
N ASN A 476 -13.93 11.23 -41.39
CA ASN A 476 -13.94 9.83 -40.97
C ASN A 476 -13.86 9.77 -39.45
N ASN A 477 -14.77 9.01 -38.83
CA ASN A 477 -14.78 8.81 -37.39
C ASN A 477 -13.59 7.91 -37.01
N VAL A 478 -12.68 8.40 -36.15
CA VAL A 478 -11.54 7.59 -35.70
C VAL A 478 -12.03 6.70 -34.57
N THR A 479 -11.95 5.38 -34.79
CA THR A 479 -12.29 4.38 -33.78
C THR A 479 -10.99 3.83 -33.21
N LEU A 480 -10.78 4.03 -31.90
CA LEU A 480 -9.68 3.40 -31.18
C LEU A 480 -10.25 2.15 -30.49
N GLU A 481 -9.67 0.98 -30.75
CA GLU A 481 -10.03 -0.23 -30.02
C GLU A 481 -9.73 -0.04 -28.53
N VAL A 482 -10.75 0.14 -27.71
CA VAL A 482 -10.55 0.21 -26.26
C VAL A 482 -10.07 -1.17 -25.81
N PRO A 483 -8.83 -1.29 -25.27
CA PRO A 483 -8.35 -2.57 -24.78
C PRO A 483 -9.35 -3.06 -23.73
N GLN A 484 -9.78 -4.31 -23.86
CA GLN A 484 -10.42 -4.95 -22.71
C GLN A 484 -9.35 -5.02 -21.63
N MET A 485 -9.70 -4.71 -20.38
CA MET A 485 -8.81 -5.06 -19.28
C MET A 485 -8.46 -6.52 -19.50
N SER A 486 -7.17 -6.82 -19.63
CA SER A 486 -6.69 -8.15 -19.30
C SER A 486 -7.36 -8.51 -17.98
N ASN A 487 -7.74 -9.77 -17.79
CA ASN A 487 -8.13 -10.24 -16.47
C ASN A 487 -6.89 -10.16 -15.57
N SER A 488 -6.44 -8.95 -15.22
CA SER A 488 -5.76 -8.66 -13.99
C SER A 488 -6.76 -9.13 -12.96
N LEU A 489 -6.48 -10.28 -12.38
CA LEU A 489 -7.07 -10.72 -11.13
C LEU A 489 -6.57 -9.74 -10.04
N SER A 490 -6.98 -8.48 -10.18
CA SER A 490 -7.08 -7.52 -9.11
C SER A 490 -8.26 -8.01 -8.30
N TYR A 491 -7.98 -8.79 -7.27
CA TYR A 491 -8.93 -9.16 -6.24
C TYR A 491 -9.51 -7.88 -5.63
N THR A 492 -10.63 -7.41 -6.16
CA THR A 492 -11.50 -6.41 -5.53
C THR A 492 -12.67 -7.17 -4.91
N GLY A 493 -12.48 -7.61 -3.68
CA GLY A 493 -13.57 -8.06 -2.84
C GLY A 493 -14.36 -6.85 -2.34
N THR A 494 -15.57 -6.66 -2.84
CA THR A 494 -16.78 -6.08 -2.19
C THR A 494 -17.81 -5.78 -3.29
N GLY A 495 -19.09 -6.17 -3.23
CA GLY A 495 -19.84 -6.95 -2.26
C GLY A 495 -21.19 -7.32 -2.88
N GLY A 496 -21.54 -8.60 -2.77
CA GLY A 496 -22.84 -9.18 -3.08
C GLY A 496 -22.97 -10.45 -2.26
N THR A 497 -23.19 -10.26 -0.96
CA THR A 497 -23.82 -11.22 -0.02
C THR A 497 -23.15 -12.60 0.08
N SER A 498 -21.97 -12.65 0.71
CA SER A 498 -21.77 -13.10 2.10
C SER A 498 -21.97 -14.60 2.35
N GLY A 499 -20.92 -15.36 2.06
CA GLY A 499 -20.64 -16.67 2.64
C GLY A 499 -19.13 -16.78 2.90
N ASN A 500 -18.74 -16.58 4.17
CA ASN A 500 -17.41 -16.73 4.77
C ASN A 500 -16.38 -17.58 4.01
N SER A 501 -15.17 -17.05 3.80
CA SER A 501 -13.95 -17.88 3.71
C SER A 501 -12.77 -17.21 4.40
N ARG A 502 -12.50 -17.74 5.60
CA ARG A 502 -11.30 -17.55 6.40
C ARG A 502 -10.16 -18.37 5.78
N GLY A 503 -8.93 -17.85 5.78
CA GLY A 503 -7.73 -18.70 5.76
C GLY A 503 -6.52 -18.23 4.96
N ASN A 504 -5.98 -17.03 5.19
CA ASN A 504 -4.62 -16.70 4.72
C ASN A 504 -3.59 -17.12 5.78
N THR A 505 -3.20 -18.39 5.77
CA THR A 505 -2.10 -18.92 6.58
C THR A 505 -0.82 -18.83 5.77
N SER A 506 0.21 -18.15 6.28
CA SER A 506 1.57 -18.25 5.73
C SER A 506 1.99 -19.73 5.70
N TYR A 507 2.30 -20.27 4.53
CA TYR A 507 2.74 -21.66 4.35
C TYR A 507 4.06 -21.69 3.58
N SER A 508 4.96 -22.57 4.01
CA SER A 508 6.22 -22.83 3.31
C SER A 508 5.99 -23.70 2.07
N SER A 509 6.65 -23.38 0.95
CA SER A 509 6.59 -24.20 -0.27
C SER A 509 7.18 -25.60 -0.02
N VAL A 510 6.81 -26.56 -0.87
CA VAL A 510 7.38 -27.92 -0.81
C VAL A 510 8.57 -27.99 -1.75
N PRO A 511 9.79 -28.26 -1.25
CA PRO A 511 10.95 -28.42 -2.12
C PRO A 511 10.71 -29.48 -3.19
N ALA A 512 11.27 -29.28 -4.39
CA ALA A 512 11.15 -30.24 -5.47
C ALA A 512 11.68 -31.62 -5.05
N ILE A 513 10.83 -32.64 -5.18
CA ILE A 513 11.18 -34.02 -4.88
C ILE A 513 11.70 -34.66 -6.18
N LYS A 514 12.87 -35.30 -6.12
CA LYS A 514 13.46 -35.99 -7.28
C LYS A 514 12.86 -37.39 -7.41
N GLY A 515 12.73 -37.87 -8.64
CA GLY A 515 12.22 -39.21 -8.94
C GLY A 515 11.00 -39.20 -9.84
N THR A 516 10.36 -40.35 -9.95
CA THR A 516 9.15 -40.54 -10.76
C THR A 516 7.96 -39.76 -10.18
N ALA A 517 6.88 -39.58 -10.95
CA ALA A 517 5.65 -38.97 -10.45
C ALA A 517 5.11 -39.68 -9.18
N LEU A 518 5.31 -41.00 -9.09
CA LEU A 518 4.92 -41.79 -7.93
C LEU A 518 5.80 -41.48 -6.71
N ASP A 519 7.11 -41.39 -6.87
CA ASP A 519 8.04 -41.04 -5.78
C ASP A 519 7.73 -39.64 -5.23
N GLN A 520 7.46 -38.69 -6.13
CA GLN A 520 7.06 -37.33 -5.79
C GLN A 520 5.72 -37.30 -5.05
N ALA A 521 4.72 -38.06 -5.52
CA ALA A 521 3.42 -38.17 -4.88
C ALA A 521 3.52 -38.78 -3.47
N THR A 522 4.28 -39.87 -3.31
CA THR A 522 4.51 -40.50 -2.02
C THR A 522 5.23 -39.55 -1.06
N GLY A 523 6.23 -38.81 -1.54
CA GLY A 523 6.93 -37.80 -0.75
C GLY A 523 6.02 -36.64 -0.30
N LEU A 524 5.16 -36.14 -1.18
CA LEU A 524 4.14 -35.13 -0.83
C LEU A 524 3.19 -35.64 0.25
N LEU A 525 2.67 -36.86 0.08
CA LEU A 525 1.75 -37.46 1.05
C LEU A 525 2.40 -37.69 2.41
N LYS A 526 3.66 -38.13 2.46
CA LYS A 526 4.40 -38.24 3.73
C LYS A 526 4.49 -36.91 4.47
N LYS A 527 4.65 -35.80 3.74
CA LYS A 527 4.71 -34.44 4.30
C LYS A 527 3.33 -33.94 4.78
N PHE A 528 2.25 -34.32 4.10
CA PHE A 528 0.91 -33.84 4.41
C PHE A 528 0.16 -34.67 5.47
N GLU A 529 0.31 -35.99 5.47
CA GLU A 529 -0.56 -36.89 6.26
C GLU A 529 -0.04 -37.18 7.68
N GLY A 530 1.23 -36.89 7.98
CA GLY A 530 1.84 -37.24 9.28
C GLY A 530 1.90 -38.76 9.52
N PHE A 531 2.71 -39.21 10.47
CA PHE A 531 2.81 -40.65 10.82
C PHE A 531 2.30 -40.89 12.23
N SER A 532 1.36 -41.83 12.39
CA SER A 532 0.90 -42.38 13.68
C SER A 532 1.19 -43.88 13.75
N ASP A 533 1.90 -44.32 14.79
CA ASP A 533 2.21 -45.74 15.03
C ASP A 533 1.02 -46.52 15.61
N LYS A 534 0.11 -45.83 16.31
CA LYS A 534 -1.11 -46.41 16.91
C LYS A 534 -2.35 -46.05 16.11
N ALA A 535 -3.34 -46.94 16.16
CA ALA A 535 -4.64 -46.70 15.54
C ALA A 535 -5.45 -45.64 16.30
N TYR A 536 -6.11 -44.75 15.57
CA TYR A 536 -7.04 -43.75 16.09
C TYR A 536 -8.36 -43.80 15.31
N TRP A 537 -9.47 -43.42 15.94
CA TRP A 537 -10.75 -43.35 15.26
C TRP A 537 -10.82 -42.10 14.40
N ASP A 538 -11.09 -42.27 13.11
CA ASP A 538 -11.53 -41.21 12.20
C ASP A 538 -12.98 -41.46 11.80
N VAL A 539 -13.70 -40.41 11.38
CA VAL A 539 -15.15 -40.30 11.09
C VAL A 539 -15.92 -41.63 10.89
N ASN A 540 -15.39 -42.57 10.09
CA ASN A 540 -16.01 -43.84 9.76
C ASN A 540 -15.15 -45.11 9.98
N ALA A 541 -13.88 -45.01 10.35
CA ALA A 541 -12.98 -46.16 10.49
C ALA A 541 -11.77 -45.87 11.38
N TYR A 542 -11.17 -46.91 11.96
CA TYR A 542 -9.86 -46.79 12.59
C TYR A 542 -8.79 -46.56 11.53
N ARG A 543 -7.88 -45.61 11.79
CA ARG A 543 -6.76 -45.26 10.92
C ARG A 543 -5.43 -45.34 11.65
N THR A 544 -4.36 -45.70 10.94
CA THR A 544 -2.98 -45.69 11.43
C THR A 544 -2.01 -45.35 10.30
N GLY A 545 -0.72 -45.23 10.60
CA GLY A 545 0.31 -44.84 9.64
C GLY A 545 0.07 -43.43 9.09
N TYR A 546 -0.02 -43.31 7.77
CA TYR A 546 -0.31 -42.06 7.05
C TYR A 546 -1.82 -41.90 6.76
N GLY A 547 -2.64 -42.06 7.81
CA GLY A 547 -4.09 -41.93 7.73
C GLY A 547 -4.80 -43.03 6.94
N SER A 548 -4.31 -44.28 7.02
CA SER A 548 -4.92 -45.42 6.31
C SER A 548 -5.77 -46.29 7.23
N ASP A 549 -6.87 -46.81 6.69
CA ASP A 549 -7.71 -47.88 7.27
C ASP A 549 -7.19 -49.29 6.94
N THR A 550 -6.05 -49.40 6.26
CA THR A 550 -5.34 -50.65 5.95
C THR A 550 -3.85 -50.55 6.29
N ILE A 551 -3.21 -51.70 6.45
CA ILE A 551 -1.75 -51.84 6.48
C ILE A 551 -1.32 -52.87 5.44
N THR A 552 -0.13 -52.69 4.87
CA THR A 552 0.49 -53.65 3.96
C THR A 552 1.72 -54.24 4.63
N LYS A 553 1.63 -55.53 5.00
CA LYS A 553 2.72 -56.25 5.67
C LYS A 553 3.90 -56.50 4.72
N ALA A 554 5.03 -56.92 5.28
CA ALA A 554 6.24 -57.24 4.51
C ALA A 554 6.04 -58.36 3.47
N ASP A 555 5.06 -59.26 3.67
CA ASP A 555 4.67 -60.32 2.73
C ASP A 555 3.70 -59.84 1.63
N GLY A 556 3.33 -58.55 1.63
CA GLY A 556 2.37 -57.96 0.70
C GLY A 556 0.90 -58.11 1.11
N THR A 557 0.61 -58.77 2.24
CA THR A 557 -0.76 -58.95 2.71
C THR A 557 -1.37 -57.63 3.19
N ILE A 558 -2.56 -57.30 2.69
CA ILE A 558 -3.34 -56.13 3.11
C ILE A 558 -4.25 -56.52 4.29
N VAL A 559 -4.12 -55.82 5.42
CA VAL A 559 -4.90 -56.07 6.64
C VAL A 559 -5.65 -54.79 7.04
N LYS A 560 -6.92 -54.93 7.44
CA LYS A 560 -7.73 -53.81 7.90
C LYS A 560 -7.31 -53.36 9.31
N VAL A 561 -7.25 -52.06 9.53
CA VAL A 561 -6.88 -51.46 10.81
C VAL A 561 -8.01 -51.64 11.82
N THR A 562 -7.65 -52.13 13.00
CA THR A 562 -8.51 -52.25 14.18
C THR A 562 -8.03 -51.32 15.30
N LYS A 563 -8.84 -51.17 16.36
CA LYS A 563 -8.50 -50.33 17.53
C LYS A 563 -7.13 -50.63 18.13
N ASP A 564 -6.72 -51.89 18.13
CA ASP A 564 -5.49 -52.36 18.78
C ASP A 564 -4.32 -52.52 17.80
N THR A 565 -4.49 -52.05 16.56
CA THR A 565 -3.44 -52.15 15.53
C THR A 565 -2.30 -51.17 15.83
N VAL A 566 -1.08 -51.71 15.89
CA VAL A 566 0.17 -50.96 15.95
C VAL A 566 0.96 -51.27 14.69
N VAL A 567 1.41 -50.23 13.97
CA VAL A 567 2.10 -50.38 12.68
C VAL A 567 3.53 -49.88 12.76
N SER A 568 4.46 -50.61 12.15
CA SER A 568 5.82 -50.11 11.97
C SER A 568 5.85 -49.02 10.91
N ARG A 569 6.80 -48.08 11.00
CA ARG A 569 6.98 -47.07 9.94
C ARG A 569 7.22 -47.72 8.57
N ALA A 570 7.95 -48.83 8.52
CA ALA A 570 8.23 -49.54 7.28
C ALA A 570 6.95 -50.16 6.66
N ASP A 571 6.04 -50.73 7.46
CA ASP A 571 4.76 -51.25 6.97
C ASP A 571 3.82 -50.12 6.53
N ALA A 572 3.79 -49.00 7.26
CA ALA A 572 3.00 -47.84 6.89
C ALA A 572 3.48 -47.16 5.60
N GLU A 573 4.80 -47.13 5.36
CA GLU A 573 5.36 -46.61 4.13
C GLU A 573 5.11 -47.53 2.92
N ARG A 574 5.14 -48.85 3.12
CA ARG A 574 4.72 -49.82 2.09
C ARG A 574 3.25 -49.63 1.71
N ASP A 575 2.38 -49.50 2.71
CA ASP A 575 0.96 -49.26 2.46
C ASP A 575 0.71 -47.93 1.74
N LEU A 576 1.42 -46.87 2.17
CA LEU A 576 1.35 -45.57 1.52
C LEU A 576 1.77 -45.65 0.04
N ALA A 577 2.87 -46.34 -0.28
CA ALA A 577 3.33 -46.49 -1.67
C ALA A 577 2.28 -47.20 -2.53
N ARG A 578 1.71 -48.32 -2.04
CA ARG A 578 0.63 -49.05 -2.72
C ARG A 578 -0.58 -48.15 -2.98
N ARG A 579 -1.08 -47.45 -1.95
CA ARG A 579 -2.26 -46.58 -2.07
C ARG A 579 -1.97 -45.37 -2.95
N THR A 580 -0.75 -44.82 -2.93
CA THR A 580 -0.35 -43.74 -3.84
C THR A 580 -0.55 -44.18 -5.29
N GLN A 581 -0.17 -45.41 -5.65
CA GLN A 581 -0.38 -45.95 -7.00
C GLN A 581 -1.88 -46.09 -7.34
N GLU A 582 -2.71 -46.54 -6.40
CA GLU A 582 -4.17 -46.64 -6.60
C GLU A 582 -4.82 -45.29 -6.88
N PHE A 583 -4.43 -44.25 -6.14
CA PHE A 583 -4.92 -42.90 -6.35
C PHE A 583 -4.34 -42.25 -7.61
N ALA A 584 -3.10 -42.56 -7.99
CA ALA A 584 -2.53 -42.15 -9.26
C ALA A 584 -3.31 -42.75 -10.44
N ASN A 585 -3.65 -44.05 -10.37
CA ASN A 585 -4.49 -44.72 -11.36
C ASN A 585 -5.89 -44.10 -11.44
N ARG A 586 -6.47 -43.74 -10.28
CA ARG A 586 -7.78 -43.08 -10.24
C ARG A 586 -7.73 -41.67 -10.85
N ALA A 587 -6.72 -40.88 -10.52
CA ALA A 587 -6.51 -39.55 -11.10
C ALA A 587 -6.30 -39.63 -12.61
N ARG A 588 -5.49 -40.60 -13.09
CA ARG A 588 -5.30 -40.92 -14.50
C ARG A 588 -6.61 -41.27 -15.20
N ASN A 589 -7.44 -42.10 -14.59
CA ASN A 589 -8.76 -42.45 -15.14
C ASN A 589 -9.72 -41.25 -15.17
N ASN A 590 -9.61 -40.30 -14.24
CA ASN A 590 -10.45 -39.10 -14.23
C ASN A 590 -10.12 -38.12 -15.37
N VAL A 591 -8.83 -37.96 -15.74
CA VAL A 591 -8.42 -37.03 -16.83
C VAL A 591 -8.27 -37.69 -18.20
N SER A 592 -8.29 -39.03 -18.25
CA SER A 592 -7.88 -39.94 -19.32
C SER A 592 -6.37 -40.17 -19.43
N SER A 593 -5.96 -41.36 -19.87
CA SER A 593 -4.56 -41.75 -20.00
C SER A 593 -3.77 -40.82 -20.93
N SER A 594 -4.38 -40.36 -22.02
CA SER A 594 -3.72 -39.47 -22.99
C SER A 594 -3.42 -38.08 -22.43
N THR A 595 -4.32 -37.55 -21.59
CA THR A 595 -4.09 -36.31 -20.85
C THR A 595 -3.02 -36.51 -19.79
N TRP A 596 -3.13 -37.59 -19.01
CA TRP A 596 -2.22 -37.89 -17.91
C TRP A 596 -0.76 -37.98 -18.37
N ASP A 597 -0.52 -38.71 -19.46
CA ASP A 597 0.83 -38.98 -19.96
C ASP A 597 1.52 -37.72 -20.53
N LYS A 598 0.75 -36.66 -20.83
CA LYS A 598 1.26 -35.34 -21.26
C LYS A 598 1.57 -34.39 -20.11
N LEU A 599 1.08 -34.68 -18.89
CA LEU A 599 1.35 -33.85 -17.73
C LEU A 599 2.76 -34.12 -17.17
N PRO A 600 3.48 -33.09 -16.71
CA PRO A 600 4.80 -33.28 -16.12
C PRO A 600 4.69 -34.05 -14.77
N PRO A 601 5.77 -34.71 -14.32
CA PRO A 601 5.75 -35.55 -13.12
C PRO A 601 5.28 -34.84 -11.85
N ASN A 602 5.60 -33.55 -11.70
CA ASN A 602 5.16 -32.74 -10.57
C ASN A 602 3.64 -32.48 -10.58
N ALA A 603 3.04 -32.28 -11.76
CA ALA A 603 1.60 -32.13 -11.90
C ALA A 603 0.85 -33.45 -11.65
N GLN A 604 1.38 -34.57 -12.17
CA GLN A 604 0.86 -35.90 -11.87
C GLN A 604 0.92 -36.21 -10.37
N ALA A 605 2.00 -35.81 -9.69
CA ALA A 605 2.17 -36.00 -8.26
C ALA A 605 1.17 -35.19 -7.43
N ALA A 606 0.97 -33.91 -7.79
CA ALA A 606 0.00 -33.06 -7.12
C ALA A 606 -1.45 -33.55 -7.31
N LEU A 607 -1.81 -34.01 -8.51
CA LEU A 607 -3.12 -34.59 -8.79
C LEU A 607 -3.35 -35.91 -8.03
N THR A 608 -2.30 -36.71 -7.86
CA THR A 608 -2.36 -37.92 -7.02
C THR A 608 -2.61 -37.56 -5.56
N SER A 609 -1.91 -36.53 -5.03
CA SER A 609 -2.15 -36.03 -3.67
C SER A 609 -3.56 -35.43 -3.51
N TYR A 610 -4.06 -34.71 -4.52
CA TYR A 610 -5.44 -34.22 -4.56
C TYR A 610 -6.44 -35.37 -4.46
N ALA A 611 -6.29 -36.39 -5.30
CA ALA A 611 -7.19 -37.54 -5.33
C ALA A 611 -7.11 -38.38 -4.04
N TYR A 612 -5.95 -38.46 -3.39
CA TYR A 612 -5.81 -39.09 -2.08
C TYR A 612 -6.66 -38.39 -1.02
N ASN A 613 -6.72 -37.06 -1.05
CA ASN A 613 -7.50 -36.27 -0.10
C ASN A 613 -9.00 -36.24 -0.40
N TYR A 614 -9.38 -36.06 -1.67
CA TYR A 614 -10.77 -35.92 -2.10
C TYR A 614 -11.43 -37.23 -2.54
N GLY A 615 -10.67 -38.31 -2.60
CA GLY A 615 -11.10 -39.59 -3.17
C GLY A 615 -11.11 -39.62 -4.70
N SER A 616 -11.24 -38.47 -5.37
CA SER A 616 -11.26 -38.31 -6.84
C SER A 616 -10.91 -36.86 -7.26
N LEU A 617 -10.66 -36.63 -8.55
CA LEU A 617 -10.51 -35.27 -9.08
C LEU A 617 -11.88 -34.63 -9.34
N THR A 618 -12.00 -33.33 -9.07
CA THR A 618 -13.23 -32.56 -9.33
C THR A 618 -13.31 -32.12 -10.80
N LYS A 619 -14.53 -31.86 -11.30
CA LYS A 619 -14.77 -31.56 -12.73
C LYS A 619 -13.94 -30.39 -13.28
N ASP A 620 -13.76 -29.34 -12.50
CA ASP A 620 -12.93 -28.17 -12.81
C ASP A 620 -11.44 -28.51 -12.88
N VAL A 621 -10.94 -29.32 -11.95
CA VAL A 621 -9.53 -29.77 -11.94
C VAL A 621 -9.27 -30.69 -13.14
N ILE A 622 -10.24 -31.54 -13.50
CA ILE A 622 -10.17 -32.38 -14.70
C ILE A 622 -10.10 -31.51 -15.97
N ALA A 623 -11.00 -30.54 -16.12
CA ALA A 623 -11.00 -29.64 -17.27
C ALA A 623 -9.70 -28.83 -17.38
N ALA A 624 -9.20 -28.32 -16.24
CA ALA A 624 -7.94 -27.59 -16.19
C ALA A 624 -6.73 -28.47 -16.51
N ALA A 625 -6.71 -29.72 -16.07
CA ALA A 625 -5.67 -30.69 -16.41
C ALA A 625 -5.66 -31.02 -17.90
N GLN A 626 -6.84 -31.16 -18.51
CA GLN A 626 -6.98 -31.36 -19.96
C GLN A 626 -6.48 -30.16 -20.76
N ALA A 627 -6.85 -28.95 -20.35
CA ALA A 627 -6.37 -27.72 -20.98
C ALA A 627 -4.84 -27.59 -20.85
N SER A 628 -4.29 -27.86 -19.67
CA SER A 628 -2.86 -27.75 -19.40
C SER A 628 -2.04 -28.80 -20.17
N ALA A 629 -2.58 -30.00 -20.35
CA ALA A 629 -1.97 -31.05 -21.18
C ALA A 629 -1.97 -30.71 -22.68
N GLN A 630 -2.86 -29.84 -23.14
CA GLN A 630 -2.91 -29.37 -24.52
C GLN A 630 -1.99 -28.16 -24.74
N SER A 631 -2.00 -27.20 -23.82
CA SER A 631 -1.24 -25.95 -23.94
C SER A 631 0.21 -26.05 -23.48
N GLY A 632 0.51 -27.01 -22.59
CA GLY A 632 1.79 -27.07 -21.87
C GLY A 632 1.89 -26.07 -20.70
N ASP A 633 0.92 -25.16 -20.55
CA ASP A 633 0.89 -24.19 -19.45
C ASP A 633 0.16 -24.78 -18.23
N MET A 634 0.89 -24.88 -17.11
CA MET A 634 0.38 -25.46 -15.86
C MET A 634 -0.34 -24.45 -14.95
N ASN A 635 -0.41 -23.16 -15.32
CA ASN A 635 -1.09 -22.13 -14.52
C ASN A 635 -2.58 -22.42 -14.35
N ALA A 636 -3.26 -22.88 -15.41
CA ALA A 636 -4.68 -23.23 -15.34
C ALA A 636 -4.92 -24.37 -14.34
N LEU A 637 -4.11 -25.43 -14.39
CA LEU A 637 -4.18 -26.55 -13.47
C LEU A 637 -3.86 -26.14 -12.03
N ALA A 638 -2.79 -25.39 -11.82
CA ALA A 638 -2.40 -24.89 -10.51
C ALA A 638 -3.51 -24.02 -9.89
N ASN A 639 -4.12 -23.13 -10.67
CA ASN A 639 -5.20 -22.27 -10.20
C ASN A 639 -6.48 -23.05 -9.89
N ALA A 640 -6.83 -24.05 -10.69
CA ALA A 640 -7.97 -24.93 -10.39
C ALA A 640 -7.78 -25.67 -9.07
N VAL A 641 -6.57 -26.18 -8.80
CA VAL A 641 -6.23 -26.80 -7.50
C VAL A 641 -6.26 -25.76 -6.37
N ARG A 642 -5.69 -24.57 -6.59
CA ARG A 642 -5.63 -23.47 -5.61
C ARG A 642 -7.01 -22.97 -5.21
N ASN A 643 -7.94 -22.87 -6.15
CA ASN A 643 -9.31 -22.41 -5.93
C ASN A 643 -10.12 -23.32 -4.97
N ARG A 644 -9.64 -24.54 -4.73
CA ARG A 644 -10.21 -25.46 -3.75
C ARG A 644 -9.77 -25.17 -2.32
N GLN A 645 -8.98 -24.12 -2.10
CA GLN A 645 -8.53 -23.73 -0.75
C GLN A 645 -9.69 -23.40 0.19
N ASN A 646 -10.82 -22.91 -0.33
CA ASN A 646 -11.99 -22.53 0.47
C ASN A 646 -12.88 -23.72 0.86
N ASN A 647 -12.62 -24.91 0.32
CA ASN A 647 -13.38 -26.11 0.68
C ASN A 647 -13.21 -26.44 2.17
N ASN A 648 -14.27 -27.00 2.78
CA ASN A 648 -14.30 -27.38 4.20
C ASN A 648 -13.87 -26.22 5.11
N ASN A 649 -14.36 -25.00 4.88
CA ASN A 649 -14.05 -23.80 5.66
C ASN A 649 -12.54 -23.46 5.74
N GLY A 650 -11.77 -23.76 4.68
CA GLY A 650 -10.35 -23.41 4.63
C GLY A 650 -9.41 -24.43 5.30
N VAL A 651 -9.92 -25.56 5.79
CA VAL A 651 -9.10 -26.59 6.47
C VAL A 651 -7.98 -27.09 5.54
N ASN A 652 -8.27 -27.26 4.25
CA ASN A 652 -7.30 -27.74 3.27
C ASN A 652 -6.54 -26.60 2.57
N ALA A 653 -6.74 -25.33 2.94
CA ALA A 653 -6.21 -24.18 2.21
C ALA A 653 -4.68 -24.26 2.04
N LYS A 654 -3.97 -24.51 3.13
CA LYS A 654 -2.51 -24.71 3.12
C LYS A 654 -2.07 -25.78 2.12
N ARG A 655 -2.70 -26.96 2.16
CA ARG A 655 -2.35 -28.09 1.28
C ARG A 655 -2.66 -27.79 -0.18
N ARG A 656 -3.81 -27.20 -0.50
CA ARG A 656 -4.20 -26.84 -1.87
C ARG A 656 -3.22 -25.83 -2.47
N ASN A 657 -2.80 -24.87 -1.66
CA ASN A 657 -1.83 -23.87 -2.08
C ASN A 657 -0.43 -24.48 -2.30
N GLN A 658 0.02 -25.38 -1.41
CA GLN A 658 1.29 -26.10 -1.56
C GLN A 658 1.31 -27.02 -2.80
N GLU A 659 0.21 -27.71 -3.10
CA GLU A 659 0.07 -28.54 -4.30
C GLU A 659 0.06 -27.68 -5.58
N ALA A 660 -0.60 -26.53 -5.55
CA ALA A 660 -0.61 -25.58 -6.66
C ALA A 660 0.77 -24.99 -6.95
N ASP A 661 1.56 -24.67 -5.91
CA ASP A 661 2.94 -24.22 -6.07
C ASP A 661 3.84 -25.33 -6.61
N TYR A 662 3.64 -26.57 -6.14
CA TYR A 662 4.38 -27.74 -6.62
C TYR A 662 4.13 -28.03 -8.11
N ILE A 663 2.90 -27.83 -8.60
CA ILE A 663 2.55 -27.90 -10.03
C ILE A 663 3.35 -26.88 -10.85
N LEU A 664 3.59 -25.69 -10.30
CA LEU A 664 4.35 -24.62 -10.95
C LEU A 664 5.87 -24.74 -10.76
N GLY A 665 6.34 -25.72 -9.98
CA GLY A 665 7.76 -25.90 -9.66
C GLY A 665 8.34 -24.79 -8.77
N LYS A 666 7.51 -24.20 -7.90
CA LYS A 666 7.88 -23.10 -7.00
C LYS A 666 8.30 -23.56 -5.60
#